data_AF-A0A0D9XQ61-F1
#
_entry.id   AF-A0A0D9XQ61-F1
#
_cell.length_a   1.000
_cell.length_b   1.000
_cell.length_c   1.000
_cell.angle_alpha   90.00
_cell.angle_beta   90.00
_cell.angle_gamma   90.00
#
_symmetry.space_group_name_H-M   'P 1'
#
loop_
_entity.id
_entity.type
_entity.pdbx_description
1 polymer ?
#
loop_
_entity_poly.entity_id
_entity_poly.type
_entity_poly.pdbx_seq_one_letter_code
_entity_poly.pdbx_strand_id
1 'polypeptide(L)'
;MNHLRSRLLTILLAGASHLPTSTSAASSSHLHHRRILFSTSSSAAAAAATTPFSVEDYLVGNCGLIGDQARNASAKISHLKSTTNPDAVLAVLSGVGLSRADLAAVVAADPQLLFVKADNIASRISSLRDRAGLSDSQIARFLLAGGAMAVHRCDDVAQRLEFWIPFCGSFEMFLKMVESNCHNFTADIEKVIKPNIALLQECGLTVRDIANMSVNSGRVLTSDPEQVKAFVQRADMLGVPRTSSRFKYMVSVSGSVREGNATARMNLLSSMLNCSMDGIRHMVCKAPCILRLPEVKLRRRVELLRSTLGCSIGIICEMLCKMPIILGFSENNLWRKLEFLITKVHLEPEYILSKPVLLTYSLEKRLVLRHYIVQVLVAKGLINHEATLTNTKMLYLSLQMPIPQFVLGKYLLRFNCDIFGERLDFILIKCLLKSNIFGWTRNTFQRDAHPSVFTAKEGKMLMLEQRRQPGFRRLPLLRLSSSPYASAAFPTSLLLSRALLSTAANATATIPFSVEEYLVATCGLTGAQAIKSSAKISHLKSASNPDAVLALLSGVGLSRADLAAVVASDPQILCGKVDNIARRIASLRDRVGLTDPQIRSFLLAGGAGAPQMRHRFWIPILGSFETLLKLVRRNNAIVVSDVERVVKPNVALLQDCGLTVCDIVKLASNNPRLLMFNPERVKTFVQRADMLGVQRTSSRFKYSVAIAAKITQGTAMVRMMFLGSTLKSQLLHGQHP
;
A
#
# COMPACT_ATOMS: atom_id res chain seq x y z
N MET A 1 12.98 6.93 46.49
CA MET A 1 12.62 7.20 45.08
C MET A 1 12.67 8.68 44.66
N ASN A 2 13.15 9.63 45.49
CA ASN A 2 12.90 11.06 45.22
C ASN A 2 14.01 11.81 44.45
N HIS A 3 15.20 11.24 44.26
CA HIS A 3 16.35 12.00 43.70
C HIS A 3 16.43 12.07 42.16
N LEU A 4 15.59 11.32 41.44
CA LEU A 4 15.56 11.28 39.96
C LEU A 4 14.46 12.15 39.34
N ARG A 5 13.64 12.82 40.15
CA ARG A 5 12.51 13.67 39.68
C ARG A 5 12.87 15.15 39.46
N SER A 6 14.01 15.64 39.96
CA SER A 6 14.38 17.06 39.92
C SER A 6 15.31 17.48 38.77
N ARG A 7 15.80 16.55 37.93
CA ARG A 7 16.78 16.85 36.85
C ARG A 7 16.24 16.74 35.42
N LEU A 8 14.91 16.62 35.25
CA LEU A 8 14.26 16.49 33.93
C LEU A 8 13.22 17.59 33.61
N LEU A 9 13.03 18.57 34.51
CA LEU A 9 12.09 19.69 34.32
C LEU A 9 12.76 21.01 33.88
N THR A 10 14.09 21.08 33.86
CA THR A 10 14.86 22.34 33.74
C THR A 10 15.37 22.66 32.33
N ILE A 11 14.96 21.91 31.29
CA ILE A 11 15.53 22.01 29.93
C ILE A 11 14.45 22.27 28.84
N LEU A 12 13.16 22.32 29.18
CA LEU A 12 12.05 22.39 28.20
C LEU A 12 11.18 23.67 28.26
N LEU A 13 11.51 24.67 29.08
CA LEU A 13 10.74 25.92 29.19
C LEU A 13 11.63 27.16 29.45
N ALA A 14 12.10 27.81 28.38
CA ALA A 14 12.39 29.27 28.27
C ALA A 14 12.91 29.56 26.84
N GLY A 15 12.44 30.63 26.17
CA GLY A 15 12.87 30.91 24.79
C GLY A 15 12.27 32.12 24.07
N ALA A 16 11.42 32.92 24.75
CA ALA A 16 10.85 34.17 24.29
C ALA A 16 10.47 35.00 25.55
N SER A 17 10.61 36.32 25.62
CA SER A 17 11.11 37.29 24.63
C SER A 17 11.36 38.67 25.30
N HIS A 18 12.01 39.58 24.56
CA HIS A 18 12.13 41.04 24.79
C HIS A 18 13.19 41.62 25.74
N LEU A 19 13.58 42.85 25.35
CA LEU A 19 14.51 43.85 25.92
C LEU A 19 13.89 44.58 27.15
N PRO A 20 14.56 45.51 27.89
CA PRO A 20 15.49 46.56 27.38
C PRO A 20 16.67 47.02 28.27
N THR A 21 17.44 48.01 27.74
CA THR A 21 18.21 49.09 28.44
C THR A 21 19.32 48.71 29.44
N SER A 22 20.61 48.86 29.10
CA SER A 22 21.48 50.07 29.28
C SER A 22 22.10 50.18 30.68
N THR A 23 23.36 50.55 30.94
CA THR A 23 24.45 51.19 30.12
C THR A 23 25.81 50.84 30.82
N SER A 24 27.04 51.30 30.50
CA SER A 24 27.65 52.25 29.53
C SER A 24 29.18 52.06 29.53
N ALA A 25 29.87 52.38 28.41
CA ALA A 25 31.34 52.55 28.28
C ALA A 25 32.22 51.29 28.51
N ALA A 26 33.31 51.03 27.79
CA ALA A 26 33.87 51.55 26.53
C ALA A 26 34.80 50.43 25.94
N SER A 27 35.50 50.51 24.79
CA SER A 27 35.89 51.64 23.95
C SER A 27 35.96 51.29 22.45
N SER A 28 36.41 52.28 21.67
CA SER A 28 36.99 52.28 20.32
C SER A 28 38.01 51.16 19.99
N SER A 29 38.29 50.83 18.73
CA SER A 29 37.91 51.44 17.44
C SER A 29 38.01 50.38 16.32
N HIS A 30 36.98 50.14 15.49
CA HIS A 30 36.49 50.95 14.34
C HIS A 30 37.30 50.74 13.04
N LEU A 31 36.77 50.82 11.81
CA LEU A 31 35.42 50.79 11.17
C LEU A 31 35.70 50.55 9.64
N HIS A 32 34.79 50.33 8.69
CA HIS A 32 33.33 50.43 8.62
C HIS A 32 32.78 49.44 7.56
N HIS A 33 31.64 48.80 7.80
CA HIS A 33 30.79 48.29 6.70
C HIS A 33 30.04 49.44 6.03
N ARG A 34 29.76 49.33 4.72
CA ARG A 34 28.48 49.82 4.16
C ARG A 34 28.01 48.98 2.97
N ARG A 35 26.73 48.57 2.99
CA ARG A 35 25.99 48.06 1.82
C ARG A 35 25.23 49.22 1.18
N ILE A 36 25.18 49.28 -0.16
CA ILE A 36 24.07 49.86 -0.93
C ILE A 36 23.78 48.92 -2.11
N LEU A 37 22.50 48.76 -2.46
CA LEU A 37 22.04 48.05 -3.66
C LEU A 37 21.78 49.09 -4.76
N PHE A 38 22.20 48.81 -5.99
CA PHE A 38 21.43 49.15 -7.21
C PHE A 38 21.95 48.34 -8.41
N SER A 39 21.05 48.00 -9.32
CA SER A 39 21.37 47.28 -10.56
C SER A 39 21.30 48.24 -11.75
N THR A 40 22.41 48.42 -12.48
CA THR A 40 22.41 48.62 -13.94
C THR A 40 23.79 48.36 -14.53
N SER A 41 23.78 47.87 -15.77
CA SER A 41 24.91 47.52 -16.63
C SER A 41 25.99 48.60 -16.82
N SER A 42 27.25 48.18 -16.82
CA SER A 42 28.20 48.55 -17.89
C SER A 42 29.28 47.47 -18.07
N SER A 43 29.94 47.46 -19.23
CA SER A 43 31.02 46.53 -19.57
C SER A 43 32.39 47.13 -19.28
N ALA A 44 33.25 46.37 -18.60
CA ALA A 44 34.70 46.60 -18.58
C ALA A 44 35.41 45.28 -18.23
N ALA A 45 36.40 44.87 -19.05
CA ALA A 45 37.22 43.68 -18.81
C ALA A 45 38.59 44.08 -18.27
N ALA A 46 39.01 43.51 -17.14
CA ALA A 46 40.37 43.67 -16.60
C ALA A 46 40.78 42.51 -15.68
N ALA A 47 42.06 42.14 -15.77
CA ALA A 47 42.87 41.40 -14.78
C ALA A 47 42.25 40.19 -14.05
N ALA A 48 42.60 38.98 -14.50
CA ALA A 48 42.37 37.76 -13.72
C ALA A 48 43.33 37.68 -12.51
N ALA A 49 42.80 37.90 -11.30
CA ALA A 49 43.51 37.55 -10.06
C ALA A 49 43.33 36.05 -9.79
N THR A 50 44.41 35.28 -9.87
CA THR A 50 44.38 33.81 -9.74
C THR A 50 44.14 33.38 -8.29
N THR A 51 42.87 33.33 -7.87
CA THR A 51 42.49 32.69 -6.61
C THR A 51 42.91 31.21 -6.63
N PRO A 52 43.52 30.68 -5.56
CA PRO A 52 43.88 29.26 -5.51
C PRO A 52 42.63 28.40 -5.65
N PHE A 53 42.70 27.37 -6.50
CA PHE A 53 41.53 26.55 -6.82
C PHE A 53 41.01 25.80 -5.59
N SER A 54 39.91 26.31 -5.02
CA SER A 54 39.20 25.69 -3.91
C SER A 54 38.26 24.61 -4.42
N VAL A 55 38.60 23.36 -4.15
CA VAL A 55 37.81 22.18 -4.50
C VAL A 55 36.43 22.22 -3.83
N GLU A 56 36.34 22.77 -2.62
CA GLU A 56 35.07 22.90 -1.88
C GLU A 56 34.16 23.96 -2.53
N ASP A 57 34.69 25.15 -2.83
CA ASP A 57 33.92 26.21 -3.49
C ASP A 57 33.49 25.82 -4.91
N TYR A 58 34.30 25.02 -5.62
CA TYR A 58 33.89 24.42 -6.89
C TYR A 58 32.72 23.43 -6.72
N LEU A 59 32.76 22.57 -5.71
CA LEU A 59 31.70 21.60 -5.45
C LEU A 59 30.39 22.27 -5.00
N VAL A 60 30.44 23.36 -4.24
CA VAL A 60 29.26 24.16 -3.90
C VAL A 60 28.79 24.97 -5.11
N GLY A 61 29.71 25.69 -5.76
CA GLY A 61 29.45 26.65 -6.83
C GLY A 61 28.98 26.01 -8.14
N ASN A 62 29.73 25.06 -8.69
CA ASN A 62 29.38 24.40 -9.96
C ASN A 62 28.51 23.16 -9.72
N CYS A 63 28.96 22.22 -8.89
CA CYS A 63 28.26 20.95 -8.67
C CYS A 63 27.00 21.06 -7.80
N GLY A 64 26.81 22.15 -7.05
CA GLY A 64 25.60 22.38 -6.25
C GLY A 64 25.51 21.58 -4.94
N LEU A 65 26.63 21.10 -4.39
CA LEU A 65 26.64 20.36 -3.12
C LEU A 65 26.39 21.29 -1.92
N ILE A 66 25.72 20.77 -0.89
CA ILE A 66 25.59 21.45 0.41
C ILE A 66 26.93 21.36 1.15
N GLY A 67 27.34 22.38 1.91
CA GLY A 67 28.69 22.49 2.48
C GLY A 67 29.25 21.24 3.20
N ASP A 68 28.44 20.54 3.99
CA ASP A 68 28.88 19.29 4.64
C ASP A 68 29.10 18.13 3.64
N GLN A 69 28.34 18.09 2.55
CA GLN A 69 28.60 17.17 1.42
C GLN A 69 29.86 17.59 0.66
N ALA A 70 30.03 18.90 0.42
CA ALA A 70 31.20 19.45 -0.27
C ALA A 70 32.49 19.13 0.47
N ARG A 71 32.55 19.27 1.82
CA ARG A 71 33.70 18.84 2.64
C ARG A 71 33.98 17.34 2.59
N ASN A 72 32.93 16.52 2.66
CA ASN A 72 33.07 15.06 2.55
C ASN A 72 33.46 14.59 1.13
N ALA A 73 33.21 15.41 0.10
CA ALA A 73 33.59 15.15 -1.28
C ALA A 73 34.99 15.68 -1.61
N SER A 74 35.32 16.91 -1.23
CA SER A 74 36.64 17.53 -1.46
C SER A 74 37.78 16.71 -0.85
N ALA A 75 37.56 16.12 0.33
CA ALA A 75 38.49 15.18 0.96
C ALA A 75 38.83 13.94 0.09
N LYS A 76 37.97 13.54 -0.86
CA LYS A 76 38.20 12.42 -1.79
C LYS A 76 38.80 12.84 -3.14
N ILE A 77 38.79 14.14 -3.45
CA ILE A 77 39.24 14.69 -4.75
C ILE A 77 40.17 15.90 -4.60
N SER A 78 40.90 15.98 -3.48
CA SER A 78 41.81 17.07 -3.10
C SER A 78 42.96 17.33 -4.09
N HIS A 79 43.22 16.39 -5.00
CA HIS A 79 44.21 16.52 -6.07
C HIS A 79 43.68 17.22 -7.34
N LEU A 80 42.39 17.60 -7.38
CA LEU A 80 41.82 18.34 -8.50
C LEU A 80 42.41 19.76 -8.57
N LYS A 81 42.89 20.18 -9.75
CA LYS A 81 43.56 21.48 -9.98
C LYS A 81 42.98 22.29 -11.14
N SER A 82 41.98 21.77 -11.85
CA SER A 82 41.35 22.40 -13.01
C SER A 82 39.91 21.91 -13.12
N THR A 83 39.02 22.77 -13.60
CA THR A 83 37.60 22.45 -13.81
C THR A 83 37.31 21.82 -15.16
N THR A 84 38.23 21.89 -16.14
CA THR A 84 37.93 21.57 -17.56
C THR A 84 37.37 20.16 -17.78
N ASN A 85 37.95 19.13 -17.15
CA ASN A 85 37.38 17.77 -17.21
C ASN A 85 36.11 17.62 -16.34
N PRO A 86 36.09 18.03 -15.05
CA PRO A 86 34.87 18.06 -14.25
C PRO A 86 33.66 18.72 -14.93
N ASP A 87 33.82 19.91 -15.51
CA ASP A 87 32.74 20.63 -16.19
C ASP A 87 32.27 19.88 -17.46
N ALA A 88 33.19 19.25 -18.21
CA ALA A 88 32.84 18.40 -19.35
C ALA A 88 32.11 17.12 -18.91
N VAL A 89 32.50 16.51 -17.78
CA VAL A 89 31.80 15.35 -17.18
C VAL A 89 30.39 15.75 -16.74
N LEU A 90 30.23 16.91 -16.10
CA LEU A 90 28.93 17.45 -15.73
C LEU A 90 28.06 17.76 -16.96
N ALA A 91 28.65 18.29 -18.04
CA ALA A 91 27.94 18.53 -19.30
C ALA A 91 27.41 17.20 -19.90
N VAL A 92 28.24 16.16 -19.99
CA VAL A 92 27.85 14.82 -20.46
C VAL A 92 26.73 14.23 -19.60
N LEU A 93 26.79 14.39 -18.26
CA LEU A 93 25.76 13.91 -17.35
C LEU A 93 24.46 14.75 -17.43
N SER A 94 24.55 16.05 -17.68
CA SER A 94 23.36 16.89 -17.93
C SER A 94 22.65 16.50 -19.24
N GLY A 95 23.41 15.99 -20.22
CA GLY A 95 22.93 15.49 -21.51
C GLY A 95 22.06 14.23 -21.47
N VAL A 96 21.87 13.60 -20.30
CA VAL A 96 20.83 12.56 -20.08
C VAL A 96 19.62 13.07 -19.29
N GLY A 97 19.50 14.38 -19.09
CA GLY A 97 18.35 15.01 -18.43
C GLY A 97 18.40 15.06 -16.90
N LEU A 98 19.57 14.90 -16.29
CA LEU A 98 19.77 15.13 -14.85
C LEU A 98 19.64 16.62 -14.51
N SER A 99 18.84 16.98 -13.50
CA SER A 99 18.78 18.35 -13.01
C SER A 99 20.03 18.70 -12.19
N ARG A 100 20.22 20.00 -11.89
CA ARG A 100 21.33 20.45 -11.04
C ARG A 100 21.34 19.79 -9.64
N ALA A 101 20.16 19.48 -9.08
CA ALA A 101 20.05 18.76 -7.81
C ALA A 101 20.40 17.26 -7.96
N ASP A 102 20.08 16.66 -9.10
CA ASP A 102 20.41 15.27 -9.41
C ASP A 102 21.91 15.10 -9.66
N LEU A 103 22.54 16.05 -10.36
CA LEU A 103 24.00 16.13 -10.53
C LEU A 103 24.70 16.28 -9.18
N ALA A 104 24.20 17.15 -8.28
CA ALA A 104 24.72 17.29 -6.92
C ALA A 104 24.64 15.96 -6.14
N ALA A 105 23.53 15.22 -6.26
CA ALA A 105 23.35 13.91 -5.62
C ALA A 105 24.30 12.84 -6.20
N VAL A 106 24.48 12.80 -7.52
CA VAL A 106 25.41 11.90 -8.21
C VAL A 106 26.86 12.17 -7.80
N VAL A 107 27.29 13.44 -7.80
CA VAL A 107 28.65 13.84 -7.38
C VAL A 107 28.86 13.62 -5.89
N ALA A 108 27.87 13.84 -5.03
CA ALA A 108 27.99 13.54 -3.60
C ALA A 108 28.11 12.03 -3.32
N ALA A 109 27.50 11.18 -4.14
CA ALA A 109 27.59 9.73 -4.03
C ALA A 109 28.98 9.19 -4.45
N ASP A 110 29.50 9.62 -5.60
CA ASP A 110 30.86 9.27 -6.06
C ASP A 110 31.62 10.47 -6.66
N PRO A 111 32.30 11.27 -5.82
CA PRO A 111 33.07 12.43 -6.29
C PRO A 111 34.18 12.10 -7.28
N GLN A 112 34.71 10.87 -7.25
CA GLN A 112 35.84 10.46 -8.10
C GLN A 112 35.45 10.32 -9.59
N LEU A 113 34.14 10.27 -9.89
CA LEU A 113 33.60 10.35 -11.25
C LEU A 113 34.14 11.56 -12.03
N LEU A 114 34.43 12.69 -11.35
CA LEU A 114 34.95 13.92 -11.96
C LEU A 114 36.40 13.81 -12.48
N PHE A 115 37.15 12.76 -12.10
CA PHE A 115 38.48 12.46 -12.64
C PHE A 115 38.45 11.58 -13.88
N VAL A 116 37.34 10.90 -14.18
CA VAL A 116 37.21 10.08 -15.38
C VAL A 116 37.13 11.00 -16.61
N LYS A 117 37.80 10.66 -17.72
CA LYS A 117 37.68 11.42 -18.97
C LYS A 117 36.22 11.50 -19.41
N ALA A 118 35.76 12.70 -19.77
CA ALA A 118 34.40 12.93 -20.27
C ALA A 118 34.05 11.99 -21.45
N ASP A 119 34.97 11.75 -22.38
CA ASP A 119 34.79 10.86 -23.53
C ASP A 119 34.48 9.41 -23.12
N ASN A 120 35.12 8.91 -22.06
CA ASN A 120 34.90 7.56 -21.53
C ASN A 120 33.49 7.44 -20.92
N ILE A 121 33.03 8.48 -20.19
CA ILE A 121 31.67 8.52 -19.66
C ILE A 121 30.65 8.62 -20.80
N ALA A 122 30.91 9.46 -21.81
CA ALA A 122 30.04 9.61 -22.98
C ALA A 122 29.90 8.28 -23.75
N SER A 123 31.01 7.58 -24.02
CA SER A 123 31.01 6.26 -24.65
C SER A 123 30.24 5.22 -23.85
N ARG A 124 30.44 5.17 -22.52
CA ARG A 124 29.70 4.29 -21.61
C ARG A 124 28.19 4.63 -21.57
N ILE A 125 27.82 5.91 -21.68
CA ILE A 125 26.41 6.36 -21.76
C ILE A 125 25.77 6.00 -23.11
N SER A 126 26.43 6.23 -24.24
CA SER A 126 25.93 5.79 -25.55
C SER A 126 25.74 4.28 -25.58
N SER A 127 26.68 3.51 -25.00
CA SER A 127 26.53 2.05 -24.86
C SER A 127 25.29 1.63 -24.07
N LEU A 128 24.83 2.43 -23.10
CA LEU A 128 23.58 2.19 -22.35
C LEU A 128 22.32 2.51 -23.18
N ARG A 129 22.40 3.45 -24.12
CA ARG A 129 21.35 3.72 -25.11
C ARG A 129 21.28 2.60 -26.14
N ASP A 130 22.40 2.36 -26.82
CA ASP A 130 22.48 1.59 -28.06
C ASP A 130 22.39 0.08 -27.83
N ARG A 131 23.05 -0.44 -26.78
CA ARG A 131 23.03 -1.87 -26.46
C ARG A 131 21.98 -2.24 -25.41
N ALA A 132 21.93 -1.50 -24.30
CA ALA A 132 21.01 -1.80 -23.20
C ALA A 132 19.58 -1.25 -23.41
N GLY A 133 19.35 -0.50 -24.50
CA GLY A 133 18.02 -0.02 -24.90
C GLY A 133 17.38 0.98 -23.93
N LEU A 134 18.19 1.69 -23.13
CA LEU A 134 17.67 2.65 -22.16
C LEU A 134 17.43 4.03 -22.79
N SER A 135 16.24 4.60 -22.53
CA SER A 135 16.02 6.04 -22.73
C SER A 135 16.83 6.87 -21.74
N ASP A 136 17.13 8.13 -22.07
CA ASP A 136 17.82 9.06 -21.18
C ASP A 136 17.17 9.16 -19.79
N SER A 137 15.84 9.15 -19.74
CA SER A 137 15.08 9.14 -18.47
C SER A 137 15.37 7.92 -17.60
N GLN A 138 15.69 6.77 -18.19
CA GLN A 138 16.10 5.55 -17.49
C GLN A 138 17.57 5.59 -17.10
N ILE A 139 18.44 6.17 -17.95
CA ILE A 139 19.87 6.37 -17.65
C ILE A 139 20.03 7.32 -16.45
N ALA A 140 19.34 8.47 -16.45
CA ALA A 140 19.29 9.39 -15.33
C ALA A 140 18.82 8.71 -14.02
N ARG A 141 17.73 7.94 -14.08
CA ARG A 141 17.25 7.16 -12.92
C ARG A 141 18.24 6.09 -12.45
N PHE A 142 18.95 5.44 -13.37
CA PHE A 142 19.98 4.45 -13.04
C PHE A 142 21.20 5.11 -12.38
N LEU A 143 21.67 6.24 -12.89
CA LEU A 143 22.76 7.01 -12.29
C LEU A 143 22.43 7.43 -10.85
N LEU A 144 21.23 8.00 -10.64
CA LEU A 144 20.69 8.37 -9.32
C LEU A 144 20.52 7.19 -8.36
N ALA A 145 20.17 6.01 -8.85
CA ALA A 145 20.06 4.77 -8.07
C ALA A 145 21.41 4.21 -7.58
N GLY A 146 22.53 4.92 -7.82
CA GLY A 146 23.89 4.47 -7.51
C GLY A 146 24.65 3.90 -8.71
N GLY A 147 24.03 3.87 -9.90
CA GLY A 147 24.67 3.46 -11.15
C GLY A 147 25.83 4.36 -11.58
N ALA A 148 25.95 5.57 -11.04
CA ALA A 148 27.10 6.45 -11.28
C ALA A 148 28.44 5.79 -10.90
N MET A 149 28.52 5.10 -9.75
CA MET A 149 29.73 4.39 -9.34
C MET A 149 30.02 3.16 -10.24
N ALA A 150 29.01 2.59 -10.88
CA ALA A 150 29.19 1.57 -11.90
C ALA A 150 29.73 2.17 -13.22
N VAL A 151 29.21 3.31 -13.65
CA VAL A 151 29.68 4.07 -14.83
C VAL A 151 31.09 4.63 -14.62
N HIS A 152 31.53 4.85 -13.38
CA HIS A 152 32.93 5.09 -13.02
C HIS A 152 33.78 3.81 -13.10
N ARG A 153 33.40 2.74 -12.39
CA ARG A 153 34.27 1.59 -12.10
C ARG A 153 34.23 0.42 -13.09
N CYS A 154 33.38 0.46 -14.11
CA CYS A 154 33.24 -0.62 -15.08
C CYS A 154 33.19 -0.05 -16.50
N ASP A 155 33.90 -0.68 -17.44
CA ASP A 155 33.83 -0.38 -18.86
C ASP A 155 32.55 -0.97 -19.48
N ASP A 156 32.36 -2.28 -19.33
CA ASP A 156 31.20 -3.03 -19.85
C ASP A 156 29.92 -2.89 -19.01
N VAL A 157 29.52 -1.64 -18.71
CA VAL A 157 28.28 -1.35 -17.96
C VAL A 157 27.05 -1.91 -18.70
N ALA A 158 27.00 -1.76 -20.03
CA ALA A 158 25.88 -2.23 -20.85
C ALA A 158 25.70 -3.77 -20.79
N GLN A 159 26.79 -4.55 -20.89
CA GLN A 159 26.73 -6.01 -20.79
C GLN A 159 26.16 -6.48 -19.45
N ARG A 160 26.48 -5.74 -18.37
CA ARG A 160 25.95 -6.02 -17.03
C ARG A 160 24.45 -5.71 -16.94
N LEU A 161 23.93 -4.72 -17.68
CA LEU A 161 22.48 -4.45 -17.78
C LEU A 161 21.75 -5.50 -18.62
N GLU A 162 22.33 -5.93 -19.74
CA GLU A 162 21.82 -7.01 -20.61
C GLU A 162 21.56 -8.29 -19.81
N PHE A 163 22.40 -8.59 -18.81
CA PHE A 163 22.19 -9.66 -17.83
C PHE A 163 21.15 -9.31 -16.74
N TRP A 164 21.37 -8.19 -16.02
CA TRP A 164 20.62 -7.91 -14.80
C TRP A 164 19.14 -7.51 -15.03
N ILE A 165 18.81 -6.83 -16.13
CA ILE A 165 17.43 -6.37 -16.40
C ILE A 165 16.48 -7.56 -16.65
N PRO A 166 16.80 -8.54 -17.53
CA PRO A 166 16.03 -9.76 -17.68
C PRO A 166 15.98 -10.60 -16.39
N PHE A 167 17.10 -10.73 -15.67
CA PHE A 167 17.16 -11.51 -14.43
C PHE A 167 16.24 -10.94 -13.32
N CYS A 168 16.20 -9.62 -13.16
CA CYS A 168 15.28 -8.94 -12.26
C CYS A 168 13.82 -8.92 -12.76
N GLY A 169 13.58 -9.25 -14.04
CA GLY A 169 12.27 -9.31 -14.69
C GLY A 169 11.55 -7.97 -14.83
N SER A 170 12.17 -6.86 -14.43
CA SER A 170 11.69 -5.49 -14.60
C SER A 170 12.75 -4.47 -14.21
N PHE A 171 12.79 -3.33 -14.91
CA PHE A 171 13.69 -2.21 -14.61
C PHE A 171 13.50 -1.66 -13.18
N GLU A 172 12.25 -1.60 -12.70
CA GLU A 172 11.93 -1.15 -11.32
C GLU A 172 12.40 -2.09 -10.21
N MET A 173 12.66 -3.36 -10.51
CA MET A 173 13.27 -4.32 -9.58
C MET A 173 14.80 -4.27 -9.66
N PHE A 174 15.33 -4.03 -10.87
CA PHE A 174 16.76 -3.77 -11.10
C PHE A 174 17.24 -2.50 -10.38
N LEU A 175 16.54 -1.37 -10.49
CA LEU A 175 16.91 -0.13 -9.78
C LEU A 175 17.02 -0.36 -8.26
N LYS A 176 16.02 -1.01 -7.64
CA LYS A 176 16.02 -1.37 -6.21
C LYS A 176 17.17 -2.29 -5.81
N MET A 177 17.63 -3.13 -6.74
CA MET A 177 18.81 -3.97 -6.51
C MET A 177 20.07 -3.12 -6.43
N VAL A 178 20.25 -2.16 -7.36
CA VAL A 178 21.37 -1.20 -7.36
C VAL A 178 21.32 -0.28 -6.13
N GLU A 179 20.15 0.32 -5.84
CA GLU A 179 19.90 1.16 -4.65
C GLU A 179 20.27 0.44 -3.35
N SER A 180 19.97 -0.86 -3.25
CA SER A 180 20.23 -1.64 -2.04
C SER A 180 21.71 -1.98 -1.82
N ASN A 181 22.42 -2.32 -2.91
CA ASN A 181 23.73 -2.94 -2.90
C ASN A 181 24.39 -2.75 -4.27
N CYS A 182 24.95 -1.57 -4.54
CA CYS A 182 25.75 -1.28 -5.75
C CYS A 182 26.87 -2.30 -6.02
N HIS A 183 27.35 -3.02 -4.99
CA HIS A 183 28.34 -4.09 -5.11
C HIS A 183 27.84 -5.32 -5.90
N ASN A 184 26.52 -5.54 -5.96
CA ASN A 184 25.90 -6.53 -6.86
C ASN A 184 26.26 -6.26 -8.33
N PHE A 185 26.47 -4.98 -8.69
CA PHE A 185 26.80 -4.57 -10.04
C PHE A 185 28.30 -4.69 -10.34
N THR A 186 29.18 -4.42 -9.37
CA THR A 186 30.64 -4.44 -9.57
C THR A 186 31.24 -5.85 -9.62
N ALA A 187 30.60 -6.84 -8.99
CA ALA A 187 31.04 -8.24 -8.99
C ALA A 187 31.13 -8.86 -10.40
N ASP A 188 31.98 -9.89 -10.55
CA ASP A 188 32.18 -10.63 -11.80
C ASP A 188 30.96 -11.52 -12.09
N ILE A 189 30.33 -11.32 -13.26
CA ILE A 189 29.10 -12.04 -13.63
C ILE A 189 29.38 -13.51 -13.93
N GLU A 190 30.50 -13.83 -14.58
CA GLU A 190 30.82 -15.19 -15.02
C GLU A 190 31.41 -16.03 -13.88
N LYS A 191 32.29 -15.43 -13.06
CA LYS A 191 33.04 -16.15 -12.01
C LYS A 191 32.35 -16.16 -10.65
N VAL A 192 31.45 -15.23 -10.38
CA VAL A 192 30.78 -15.10 -9.07
C VAL A 192 29.26 -15.16 -9.19
N ILE A 193 28.64 -14.28 -9.98
CA ILE A 193 27.17 -14.17 -10.00
C ILE A 193 26.51 -15.44 -10.59
N LYS A 194 26.93 -15.92 -11.77
CA LYS A 194 26.36 -17.11 -12.41
C LYS A 194 26.53 -18.40 -11.58
N PRO A 195 27.72 -18.75 -11.05
CA PRO A 195 27.88 -19.91 -10.16
C PRO A 195 27.00 -19.84 -8.92
N ASN A 196 26.90 -18.66 -8.30
CA ASN A 196 26.02 -18.46 -7.13
C ASN A 196 24.54 -18.62 -7.47
N ILE A 197 24.10 -18.15 -8.65
CA ILE A 197 22.73 -18.36 -9.13
C ILE A 197 22.45 -19.84 -9.38
N ALA A 198 23.36 -20.55 -10.07
CA ALA A 198 23.23 -21.99 -10.35
C ALA A 198 23.11 -22.80 -9.06
N LEU A 199 24.04 -22.62 -8.11
CA LEU A 199 24.02 -23.26 -6.79
C LEU A 199 22.71 -23.00 -6.01
N LEU A 200 22.18 -21.78 -6.08
CA LEU A 200 20.91 -21.45 -5.42
C LEU A 200 19.69 -22.07 -6.15
N GLN A 201 19.75 -22.25 -7.47
CA GLN A 201 18.74 -22.98 -8.25
C GLN A 201 18.77 -24.48 -7.99
N GLU A 202 19.96 -25.09 -7.86
CA GLU A 202 20.13 -26.48 -7.40
C GLU A 202 19.55 -26.69 -5.99
N CYS A 203 19.64 -25.67 -5.14
CA CYS A 203 18.97 -25.65 -3.83
C CYS A 203 17.45 -25.41 -3.90
N GLY A 204 16.85 -25.38 -5.09
CA GLY A 204 15.40 -25.27 -5.30
C GLY A 204 14.84 -23.84 -5.26
N LEU A 205 15.69 -22.80 -5.28
CA LEU A 205 15.22 -21.42 -5.31
C LEU A 205 14.92 -20.96 -6.75
N THR A 206 13.78 -20.30 -6.95
CA THR A 206 13.44 -19.76 -8.28
C THR A 206 14.27 -18.52 -8.60
N VAL A 207 14.47 -18.22 -9.88
CA VAL A 207 15.07 -16.96 -10.36
C VAL A 207 14.42 -15.75 -9.67
N ARG A 208 13.09 -15.76 -9.48
CA ARG A 208 12.36 -14.70 -8.76
C ARG A 208 12.72 -14.65 -7.27
N ASP A 209 12.94 -15.77 -6.61
CA ASP A 209 13.38 -15.77 -5.21
C ASP A 209 14.79 -15.18 -5.08
N ILE A 210 15.71 -15.56 -5.98
CA ILE A 210 17.09 -15.08 -5.99
C ILE A 210 17.14 -13.58 -6.35
N ALA A 211 16.36 -13.12 -7.31
CA ALA A 211 16.18 -11.69 -7.62
C ALA A 211 15.52 -10.89 -6.49
N ASN A 212 14.78 -11.53 -5.57
CA ASN A 212 14.32 -10.88 -4.34
C ASN A 212 15.41 -10.90 -3.24
N MET A 213 16.30 -11.89 -3.23
CA MET A 213 17.46 -11.94 -2.33
C MET A 213 18.49 -10.86 -2.67
N SER A 214 18.73 -10.54 -3.95
CA SER A 214 19.68 -9.50 -4.36
C SER A 214 19.36 -8.11 -3.77
N VAL A 215 18.07 -7.75 -3.70
CA VAL A 215 17.56 -6.51 -3.09
C VAL A 215 17.62 -6.55 -1.56
N ASN A 216 17.29 -7.68 -0.93
CA ASN A 216 17.12 -7.76 0.53
C ASN A 216 18.38 -8.19 1.28
N SER A 217 19.37 -8.80 0.60
CA SER A 217 20.60 -9.37 1.16
C SER A 217 21.63 -9.65 0.05
N GLY A 218 21.95 -8.62 -0.76
CA GLY A 218 22.81 -8.72 -1.96
C GLY A 218 24.12 -9.48 -1.78
N ARG A 219 24.74 -9.38 -0.59
CA ARG A 219 25.94 -10.12 -0.18
C ARG A 219 25.92 -11.62 -0.53
N VAL A 220 24.75 -12.28 -0.53
CA VAL A 220 24.66 -13.71 -0.89
C VAL A 220 25.10 -13.97 -2.34
N LEU A 221 24.86 -13.05 -3.27
CA LEU A 221 25.27 -13.20 -4.68
C LEU A 221 26.68 -12.70 -4.95
N THR A 222 27.18 -11.73 -4.18
CA THR A 222 28.52 -11.15 -4.35
C THR A 222 29.60 -11.83 -3.50
N SER A 223 29.24 -12.85 -2.72
CA SER A 223 30.20 -13.66 -1.96
C SER A 223 30.87 -14.68 -2.88
N ASP A 224 32.09 -15.09 -2.52
CA ASP A 224 32.78 -16.21 -3.15
C ASP A 224 31.90 -17.50 -3.14
N PRO A 225 31.88 -18.31 -4.22
CA PRO A 225 31.02 -19.48 -4.31
C PRO A 225 31.19 -20.52 -3.19
N GLU A 226 32.39 -20.74 -2.66
CA GLU A 226 32.59 -21.66 -1.52
C GLU A 226 31.98 -21.09 -0.23
N GLN A 227 32.00 -19.77 -0.06
CA GLN A 227 31.25 -19.12 1.03
C GLN A 227 29.73 -19.31 0.84
N VAL A 228 29.21 -19.23 -0.38
CA VAL A 228 27.77 -19.46 -0.63
C VAL A 228 27.38 -20.92 -0.39
N LYS A 229 28.23 -21.89 -0.74
CA LYS A 229 28.06 -23.31 -0.33
C LYS A 229 28.01 -23.44 1.20
N ALA A 230 28.91 -22.78 1.93
CA ALA A 230 28.88 -22.76 3.39
C ALA A 230 27.62 -22.06 3.95
N PHE A 231 27.05 -21.06 3.27
CA PHE A 231 25.79 -20.43 3.67
C PHE A 231 24.59 -21.37 3.51
N VAL A 232 24.60 -22.18 2.43
CA VAL A 232 23.62 -23.26 2.16
C VAL A 232 23.75 -24.36 3.21
N GLN A 233 24.96 -24.90 3.43
CA GLN A 233 25.22 -25.94 4.44
C GLN A 233 24.78 -25.50 5.85
N ARG A 234 25.07 -24.25 6.24
CA ARG A 234 24.54 -23.69 7.51
C ARG A 234 23.01 -23.60 7.54
N ALA A 235 22.35 -23.30 6.41
CA ALA A 235 20.89 -23.27 6.35
C ALA A 235 20.26 -24.67 6.47
N ASP A 236 20.92 -25.70 5.90
CA ASP A 236 20.53 -27.11 6.07
C ASP A 236 20.77 -27.58 7.51
N MET A 237 21.94 -27.31 8.11
CA MET A 237 22.26 -27.65 9.51
C MET A 237 21.33 -26.99 10.53
N LEU A 238 20.81 -25.80 10.21
CA LEU A 238 19.81 -25.12 11.04
C LEU A 238 18.39 -25.72 10.90
N GLY A 239 18.18 -26.73 10.06
CA GLY A 239 16.94 -27.51 10.01
C GLY A 239 15.80 -26.91 9.20
N VAL A 240 16.09 -26.04 8.23
CA VAL A 240 15.07 -25.50 7.31
C VAL A 240 15.06 -26.31 6.00
N PRO A 241 13.99 -27.06 5.68
CA PRO A 241 13.92 -27.80 4.43
C PRO A 241 14.04 -26.88 3.21
N ARG A 242 14.84 -27.28 2.20
CA ARG A 242 15.06 -26.51 0.96
C ARG A 242 13.75 -26.15 0.22
N THR A 243 12.75 -27.03 0.28
CA THR A 243 11.40 -26.82 -0.27
C THR A 243 10.57 -25.75 0.47
N SER A 244 11.03 -25.28 1.62
CA SER A 244 10.36 -24.25 2.42
C SER A 244 10.62 -22.85 1.85
N SER A 245 9.58 -22.03 1.73
CA SER A 245 9.72 -20.61 1.39
C SER A 245 10.51 -19.79 2.43
N ARG A 246 10.89 -20.40 3.56
CA ARG A 246 11.84 -19.86 4.54
C ARG A 246 13.32 -20.10 4.19
N PHE A 247 13.64 -21.07 3.34
CA PHE A 247 15.03 -21.46 3.06
C PHE A 247 15.87 -20.29 2.54
N LYS A 248 15.37 -19.55 1.55
CA LYS A 248 15.98 -18.30 1.05
C LYS A 248 16.33 -17.29 2.17
N TYR A 249 15.44 -17.10 3.14
CA TYR A 249 15.68 -16.19 4.27
C TYR A 249 16.72 -16.77 5.24
N MET A 250 16.80 -18.10 5.39
CA MET A 250 17.85 -18.73 6.18
C MET A 250 19.23 -18.60 5.51
N VAL A 251 19.35 -18.87 4.20
CA VAL A 251 20.60 -18.64 3.44
C VAL A 251 21.02 -17.17 3.52
N SER A 252 20.08 -16.22 3.37
CA SER A 252 20.33 -14.79 3.59
C SER A 252 20.75 -14.44 5.04
N VAL A 253 20.42 -15.25 6.04
CA VAL A 253 20.91 -15.10 7.42
C VAL A 253 22.29 -15.73 7.59
N SER A 254 22.52 -16.93 7.06
CA SER A 254 23.82 -17.64 7.06
C SER A 254 24.94 -16.86 6.37
N GLY A 255 24.62 -16.04 5.36
CA GLY A 255 25.53 -15.10 4.72
C GLY A 255 25.66 -13.73 5.43
N SER A 256 24.79 -13.42 6.39
CA SER A 256 24.86 -12.19 7.20
C SER A 256 25.54 -12.39 8.56
N VAL A 257 25.56 -13.63 9.08
CA VAL A 257 25.95 -13.96 10.45
C VAL A 257 27.10 -14.96 10.44
N ARG A 258 28.21 -14.66 11.13
CA ARG A 258 29.31 -15.61 11.36
C ARG A 258 28.82 -16.79 12.21
N GLU A 259 29.35 -17.98 11.94
CA GLU A 259 28.87 -19.24 12.51
C GLU A 259 28.88 -19.27 14.05
N GLY A 260 30.03 -18.96 14.68
CA GLY A 260 30.13 -18.86 16.13
C GLY A 260 29.14 -17.87 16.76
N ASN A 261 28.80 -16.77 16.06
CA ASN A 261 27.78 -15.83 16.54
C ASN A 261 26.36 -16.42 16.48
N ALA A 262 26.06 -17.27 15.50
CA ALA A 262 24.77 -17.96 15.44
C ALA A 262 24.64 -18.97 16.59
N THR A 263 25.67 -19.80 16.80
CA THR A 263 25.71 -20.78 17.90
C THR A 263 25.65 -20.10 19.27
N ALA A 264 26.43 -19.03 19.50
CA ALA A 264 26.39 -18.25 20.75
C ALA A 264 24.98 -17.68 21.02
N ARG A 265 24.30 -17.15 20.00
CA ARG A 265 22.93 -16.62 20.11
C ARG A 265 21.89 -17.72 20.39
N MET A 266 22.10 -18.93 19.88
CA MET A 266 21.23 -20.07 20.18
C MET A 266 21.46 -20.61 21.59
N ASN A 267 22.71 -20.77 22.02
CA ASN A 267 23.07 -21.18 23.38
C ASN A 267 22.57 -20.15 24.42
N LEU A 268 22.68 -18.85 24.11
CA LEU A 268 22.09 -17.77 24.89
C LEU A 268 20.58 -17.92 25.05
N LEU A 269 19.84 -18.14 23.95
CA LEU A 269 18.38 -18.30 24.01
C LEU A 269 17.97 -19.58 24.75
N SER A 270 18.73 -20.68 24.59
CA SER A 270 18.55 -21.92 25.36
C SER A 270 18.69 -21.65 26.87
N SER A 271 19.78 -21.01 27.30
CA SER A 271 20.04 -20.61 28.68
C SER A 271 18.98 -19.64 29.23
N MET A 272 18.57 -18.62 28.46
CA MET A 272 17.61 -17.61 28.92
C MET A 272 16.17 -18.10 28.99
N LEU A 273 15.78 -19.07 28.16
CA LEU A 273 14.41 -19.59 28.09
C LEU A 273 14.24 -20.93 28.82
N ASN A 274 15.33 -21.51 29.33
CA ASN A 274 15.42 -22.87 29.85
C ASN A 274 14.84 -23.91 28.86
N CYS A 275 15.32 -23.85 27.61
CA CYS A 275 14.78 -24.60 26.48
C CYS A 275 15.83 -25.48 25.81
N SER A 276 15.42 -26.66 25.32
CA SER A 276 16.29 -27.55 24.56
C SER A 276 16.77 -26.90 23.27
N MET A 277 17.96 -27.29 22.80
CA MET A 277 18.52 -26.75 21.56
C MET A 277 17.64 -27.04 20.33
N ASP A 278 16.82 -28.10 20.36
CA ASP A 278 15.84 -28.40 19.31
C ASP A 278 14.61 -27.48 19.35
N GLY A 279 14.19 -27.05 20.54
CA GLY A 279 13.22 -25.96 20.69
C GLY A 279 13.74 -24.64 20.10
N ILE A 280 15.02 -24.31 20.37
CA ILE A 280 15.68 -23.13 19.81
C ILE A 280 15.88 -23.25 18.29
N ARG A 281 16.28 -24.42 17.76
CA ARG A 281 16.31 -24.71 16.31
C ARG A 281 14.93 -24.48 15.70
N HIS A 282 13.86 -24.99 16.31
CA HIS A 282 12.49 -24.80 15.82
C HIS A 282 12.04 -23.33 15.83
N MET A 283 12.43 -22.53 16.84
CA MET A 283 12.23 -21.08 16.85
C MET A 283 12.98 -20.38 15.70
N VAL A 284 14.25 -20.74 15.49
CA VAL A 284 15.10 -20.22 14.42
C VAL A 284 14.55 -20.57 13.03
N CYS A 285 14.09 -21.82 12.82
CA CYS A 285 13.42 -22.24 11.59
C CYS A 285 12.16 -21.43 11.28
N LYS A 286 11.39 -21.03 12.30
CA LYS A 286 10.19 -20.20 12.13
C LYS A 286 10.52 -18.74 11.85
N ALA A 287 11.54 -18.19 12.50
CA ALA A 287 11.96 -16.78 12.41
C ALA A 287 13.50 -16.61 12.32
N PRO A 288 14.12 -16.85 11.14
CA PRO A 288 15.57 -16.81 10.97
C PRO A 288 16.22 -15.46 11.34
N CYS A 289 15.46 -14.37 11.25
CA CYS A 289 15.90 -13.01 11.55
C CYS A 289 16.40 -12.82 12.99
N ILE A 290 16.02 -13.68 13.93
CA ILE A 290 16.50 -13.64 15.34
C ILE A 290 18.03 -13.74 15.39
N LEU A 291 18.64 -14.59 14.56
CA LEU A 291 20.10 -14.75 14.52
C LEU A 291 20.85 -13.49 14.06
N ARG A 292 20.18 -12.53 13.37
CA ARG A 292 20.77 -11.24 13.00
C ARG A 292 20.91 -10.27 14.18
N LEU A 293 20.22 -10.52 15.29
CA LEU A 293 20.22 -9.61 16.45
C LEU A 293 21.49 -9.78 17.30
N PRO A 294 22.12 -8.67 17.76
CA PRO A 294 23.14 -8.72 18.79
C PRO A 294 22.58 -9.31 20.10
N GLU A 295 23.41 -10.06 20.81
CA GLU A 295 23.04 -10.78 22.05
C GLU A 295 22.46 -9.87 23.14
N VAL A 296 23.02 -8.66 23.30
CA VAL A 296 22.48 -7.64 24.22
C VAL A 296 21.02 -7.27 23.91
N LYS A 297 20.63 -7.26 22.62
CA LYS A 297 19.24 -7.00 22.21
C LYS A 297 18.35 -8.22 22.38
N LEU A 298 18.88 -9.44 22.29
CA LEU A 298 18.14 -10.66 22.66
C LEU A 298 17.86 -10.69 24.16
N ARG A 299 18.90 -10.46 24.99
CA ARG A 299 18.81 -10.36 26.46
C ARG A 299 17.71 -9.40 26.90
N ARG A 300 17.83 -8.13 26.51
CA ARG A 300 16.87 -7.08 26.86
C ARG A 300 15.43 -7.38 26.43
N ARG A 301 15.21 -8.09 25.33
CA ARG A 301 13.85 -8.42 24.84
C ARG A 301 13.20 -9.56 25.63
N VAL A 302 13.98 -10.58 26.01
CA VAL A 302 13.50 -11.67 26.88
C VAL A 302 13.31 -11.15 28.31
N GLU A 303 14.24 -10.32 28.80
CA GLU A 303 14.13 -9.64 30.11
C GLU A 303 12.91 -8.72 30.18
N LEU A 304 12.65 -7.91 29.14
CA LEU A 304 11.47 -7.05 29.02
C LEU A 304 10.16 -7.86 29.05
N LEU A 305 10.10 -8.98 28.32
CA LEU A 305 8.94 -9.88 28.38
C LEU A 305 8.74 -10.40 29.80
N ARG A 306 9.79 -10.89 30.45
CA ARG A 306 9.73 -11.40 31.83
C ARG A 306 9.32 -10.34 32.84
N SER A 307 9.91 -9.14 32.80
CA SER A 307 9.62 -8.07 33.77
C SER A 307 8.27 -7.41 33.57
N THR A 308 7.75 -7.34 32.34
CA THR A 308 6.47 -6.68 32.04
C THR A 308 5.28 -7.63 32.20
N LEU A 309 5.48 -8.95 32.05
CA LEU A 309 4.42 -9.95 32.19
C LEU A 309 4.41 -10.65 33.55
N GLY A 310 5.54 -10.74 34.28
CA GLY A 310 5.63 -11.42 35.58
C GLY A 310 5.57 -12.96 35.52
N CYS A 311 5.05 -13.53 34.43
CA CYS A 311 4.90 -14.97 34.23
C CYS A 311 6.22 -15.75 34.29
N SER A 312 6.13 -17.05 34.59
CA SER A 312 7.29 -17.94 34.58
C SER A 312 7.93 -18.06 33.19
N ILE A 313 9.24 -18.33 33.17
CA ILE A 313 10.03 -18.37 31.92
C ILE A 313 9.56 -19.48 30.97
N GLY A 314 8.98 -20.57 31.50
CA GLY A 314 8.42 -21.66 30.69
C GLY A 314 7.22 -21.22 29.83
N ILE A 315 6.32 -20.39 30.37
CA ILE A 315 5.16 -19.87 29.62
C ILE A 315 5.63 -18.88 28.54
N ILE A 316 6.63 -18.05 28.87
CA ILE A 316 7.27 -17.14 27.91
C ILE A 316 7.99 -17.93 26.80
N CYS A 317 8.68 -19.02 27.15
CA CYS A 317 9.30 -19.93 26.19
C CYS A 317 8.26 -20.59 25.27
N GLU A 318 7.16 -21.13 25.82
CA GLU A 318 6.10 -21.77 25.03
C GLU A 318 5.45 -20.76 24.05
N MET A 319 5.23 -19.53 24.50
CA MET A 319 4.78 -18.41 23.67
C MET A 319 5.75 -18.07 22.54
N LEU A 320 7.06 -18.01 22.83
CA LEU A 320 8.09 -17.74 21.83
C LEU A 320 8.29 -18.92 20.86
N CYS A 321 8.14 -20.16 21.31
CA CYS A 321 8.08 -21.34 20.44
C CYS A 321 6.88 -21.29 19.48
N LYS A 322 5.74 -20.73 19.91
CA LYS A 322 4.57 -20.48 19.05
C LYS A 322 4.80 -19.33 18.07
N MET A 323 5.36 -18.19 18.51
CA MET A 323 5.45 -16.95 17.74
C MET A 323 6.82 -16.23 17.87
N PRO A 324 7.93 -16.84 17.39
CA PRO A 324 9.28 -16.36 17.70
C PRO A 324 9.62 -15.00 17.08
N ILE A 325 8.89 -14.57 16.04
CA ILE A 325 9.01 -13.26 15.40
C ILE A 325 8.83 -12.07 16.36
N ILE A 326 8.23 -12.28 17.54
CA ILE A 326 8.11 -11.26 18.60
C ILE A 326 9.48 -10.72 19.05
N LEU A 327 10.52 -11.57 19.11
CA LEU A 327 11.90 -11.14 19.41
C LEU A 327 12.49 -10.23 18.32
N GLY A 328 11.89 -10.16 17.13
CA GLY A 328 12.28 -9.25 16.06
C GLY A 328 11.91 -7.79 16.33
N PHE A 329 10.82 -7.51 17.06
CA PHE A 329 10.35 -6.15 17.32
C PHE A 329 11.32 -5.35 18.20
N SER A 330 11.35 -4.01 18.04
CA SER A 330 12.13 -3.15 18.92
C SER A 330 11.58 -3.15 20.34
N GLU A 331 12.46 -2.97 21.34
CA GLU A 331 12.07 -2.93 22.77
C GLU A 331 10.92 -1.95 23.03
N ASN A 332 10.99 -0.72 22.49
CA ASN A 332 9.92 0.27 22.59
C ASN A 332 8.59 -0.19 21.94
N ASN A 333 8.63 -0.84 20.76
CA ASN A 333 7.41 -1.33 20.12
C ASN A 333 6.76 -2.48 20.88
N LEU A 334 7.57 -3.35 21.49
CA LEU A 334 7.10 -4.46 22.32
C LEU A 334 6.53 -3.95 23.66
N TRP A 335 7.26 -3.06 24.34
CA TRP A 335 6.83 -2.44 25.60
C TRP A 335 5.50 -1.69 25.44
N ARG A 336 5.36 -0.78 24.46
CA ARG A 336 4.12 -0.03 24.22
C ARG A 336 2.91 -0.90 23.88
N LYS A 337 3.13 -2.10 23.32
CA LYS A 337 2.06 -3.09 23.09
C LYS A 337 1.65 -3.78 24.38
N LEU A 338 2.62 -4.16 25.22
CA LEU A 338 2.38 -4.81 26.51
C LEU A 338 1.68 -3.82 27.47
N GLU A 339 2.22 -2.61 27.63
CA GLU A 339 1.61 -1.51 28.38
C GLU A 339 0.17 -1.25 27.93
N PHE A 340 -0.08 -1.15 26.62
CA PHE A 340 -1.44 -0.96 26.12
C PHE A 340 -2.37 -2.12 26.48
N LEU A 341 -1.96 -3.37 26.25
CA LEU A 341 -2.80 -4.55 26.50
C LEU A 341 -3.07 -4.77 28.00
N ILE A 342 -2.09 -4.52 28.87
CA ILE A 342 -2.20 -4.71 30.33
C ILE A 342 -2.88 -3.50 30.98
N THR A 343 -2.39 -2.28 30.72
CA THR A 343 -2.80 -1.06 31.46
C THR A 343 -4.00 -0.33 30.87
N LYS A 344 -4.34 -0.54 29.58
CA LYS A 344 -5.52 0.09 28.93
C LYS A 344 -6.60 -0.91 28.54
N VAL A 345 -6.22 -2.09 28.05
CA VAL A 345 -7.19 -3.14 27.69
C VAL A 345 -7.51 -4.08 28.87
N HIS A 346 -6.72 -4.01 29.95
CA HIS A 346 -6.89 -4.85 31.16
C HIS A 346 -6.88 -6.36 30.86
N LEU A 347 -5.98 -6.79 29.97
CA LEU A 347 -5.73 -8.20 29.71
C LEU A 347 -4.66 -8.76 30.64
N GLU A 348 -4.94 -9.91 31.23
CA GLU A 348 -3.97 -10.64 32.06
C GLU A 348 -2.75 -11.12 31.24
N PRO A 349 -1.53 -11.09 31.80
CA PRO A 349 -0.31 -11.55 31.15
C PRO A 349 -0.40 -12.96 30.56
N GLU A 350 -0.97 -13.90 31.30
CA GLU A 350 -1.21 -15.29 30.91
C GLU A 350 -2.09 -15.38 29.65
N TYR A 351 -3.13 -14.54 29.57
CA TYR A 351 -3.97 -14.48 28.38
C TYR A 351 -3.20 -13.96 27.16
N ILE A 352 -2.38 -12.92 27.32
CA ILE A 352 -1.53 -12.36 26.27
C ILE A 352 -0.55 -13.44 25.76
N LEU A 353 0.09 -14.18 26.68
CA LEU A 353 0.98 -15.30 26.36
C LEU A 353 0.25 -16.46 25.67
N SER A 354 -1.04 -16.69 25.99
CA SER A 354 -1.87 -17.68 25.30
C SER A 354 -2.29 -17.27 23.87
N LYS A 355 -2.19 -15.97 23.52
CA LYS A 355 -2.56 -15.39 22.21
C LYS A 355 -1.49 -14.45 21.65
N PRO A 356 -0.23 -14.91 21.41
CA PRO A 356 0.87 -14.04 21.01
C PRO A 356 0.68 -13.30 19.69
N VAL A 357 -0.25 -13.74 18.84
CA VAL A 357 -0.65 -13.02 17.63
C VAL A 357 -1.10 -11.58 17.91
N LEU A 358 -1.62 -11.28 19.11
CA LEU A 358 -1.98 -9.92 19.54
C LEU A 358 -0.78 -8.96 19.42
N LEU A 359 0.41 -9.40 19.83
CA LEU A 359 1.65 -8.62 19.77
C LEU A 359 2.18 -8.43 18.34
N THR A 360 1.68 -9.19 17.36
CA THR A 360 2.09 -9.06 15.94
C THR A 360 1.34 -7.96 15.18
N TYR A 361 0.23 -7.45 15.72
CA TYR A 361 -0.53 -6.38 15.09
C TYR A 361 0.12 -5.00 15.26
N SER A 362 -0.26 -4.02 14.43
CA SER A 362 0.06 -2.60 14.70
C SER A 362 -0.77 -2.11 15.88
N LEU A 363 -0.09 -1.45 16.82
CA LEU A 363 -0.70 -0.86 18.00
C LEU A 363 -1.72 0.20 17.59
N GLU A 364 -1.27 1.18 16.83
CA GLU A 364 -2.02 2.35 16.39
C GLU A 364 -3.12 1.96 15.41
N LYS A 365 -2.75 1.28 14.31
CA LYS A 365 -3.64 1.01 13.17
C LYS A 365 -4.58 -0.18 13.38
N ARG A 366 -4.50 -0.90 14.52
CA ARG A 366 -5.33 -2.08 14.78
C ARG A 366 -5.72 -2.31 16.24
N LEU A 367 -4.82 -2.19 17.21
CA LEU A 367 -5.17 -2.47 18.62
C LEU A 367 -5.95 -1.29 19.23
N VAL A 368 -5.38 -0.08 19.23
CA VAL A 368 -5.95 1.14 19.81
C VAL A 368 -7.31 1.46 19.20
N LEU A 369 -7.39 1.58 17.86
CA LEU A 369 -8.63 1.91 17.15
C LEU A 369 -9.79 0.93 17.46
N ARG A 370 -9.49 -0.34 17.73
CA ARG A 370 -10.53 -1.37 17.97
C ARG A 370 -10.95 -1.45 19.42
N HIS A 371 -10.01 -1.28 20.35
CA HIS A 371 -10.34 -1.08 21.76
C HIS A 371 -11.23 0.16 21.96
N TYR A 372 -10.90 1.29 21.30
CA TYR A 372 -11.73 2.49 21.34
C TYR A 372 -13.15 2.26 20.80
N ILE A 373 -13.30 1.56 19.67
CA ILE A 373 -14.63 1.19 19.14
C ILE A 373 -15.39 0.32 20.14
N VAL A 374 -14.74 -0.65 20.81
CA VAL A 374 -15.38 -1.45 21.87
C VAL A 374 -15.80 -0.57 23.06
N GLN A 375 -14.93 0.33 23.54
CA GLN A 375 -15.25 1.24 24.65
C GLN A 375 -16.51 2.08 24.39
N VAL A 376 -16.67 2.66 23.20
CA VAL A 376 -17.87 3.46 22.90
C VAL A 376 -19.11 2.58 22.68
N LEU A 377 -18.97 1.32 22.25
CA LEU A 377 -20.10 0.38 22.20
C LEU A 377 -20.56 -0.03 23.61
N VAL A 378 -19.64 -0.21 24.56
CA VAL A 378 -19.98 -0.39 25.99
C VAL A 378 -20.67 0.86 26.53
N ALA A 379 -20.06 2.04 26.35
CA ALA A 379 -20.59 3.32 26.86
C ALA A 379 -21.97 3.71 26.28
N LYS A 380 -22.37 3.15 25.13
CA LYS A 380 -23.70 3.32 24.53
C LYS A 380 -24.69 2.20 24.88
N GLY A 381 -24.37 1.31 25.81
CA GLY A 381 -25.24 0.20 26.25
C GLY A 381 -25.50 -0.85 25.16
N LEU A 382 -24.63 -0.93 24.14
CA LEU A 382 -24.80 -1.83 23.00
C LEU A 382 -24.14 -3.20 23.21
N ILE A 383 -23.28 -3.34 24.21
CA ILE A 383 -22.67 -4.59 24.68
C ILE A 383 -22.48 -4.52 26.20
N ASN A 384 -22.75 -5.62 26.90
CA ASN A 384 -22.82 -5.63 28.37
C ASN A 384 -21.49 -5.27 29.04
N HIS A 385 -21.53 -4.60 30.19
CA HIS A 385 -20.32 -4.32 30.98
C HIS A 385 -19.60 -5.59 31.46
N GLU A 386 -20.30 -6.70 31.73
CA GLU A 386 -19.66 -8.00 32.02
C GLU A 386 -19.03 -8.66 30.79
N ALA A 387 -19.52 -8.35 29.58
CA ALA A 387 -18.87 -8.77 28.34
C ALA A 387 -17.50 -8.09 28.15
N THR A 388 -17.19 -7.05 28.93
CA THR A 388 -15.85 -6.44 29.01
C THR A 388 -14.80 -7.42 29.56
N LEU A 389 -15.17 -8.41 30.39
CA LEU A 389 -14.26 -9.49 30.80
C LEU A 389 -14.04 -10.52 29.67
N THR A 390 -15.07 -10.77 28.85
CA THR A 390 -14.96 -11.59 27.63
C THR A 390 -14.47 -10.80 26.40
N ASN A 391 -13.98 -9.57 26.58
CA ASN A 391 -13.26 -8.79 25.56
C ASN A 391 -12.10 -9.58 24.94
N THR A 392 -11.48 -10.48 25.71
CA THR A 392 -10.52 -11.48 25.24
C THR A 392 -10.97 -12.15 23.94
N LYS A 393 -12.17 -12.76 23.89
CA LYS A 393 -12.77 -13.30 22.66
C LYS A 393 -13.13 -12.20 21.67
N MET A 394 -13.71 -11.09 22.13
CA MET A 394 -14.30 -10.05 21.28
C MET A 394 -13.25 -9.26 20.46
N LEU A 395 -12.18 -8.78 21.10
CA LEU A 395 -11.02 -8.19 20.44
C LEU A 395 -10.36 -9.22 19.52
N TYR A 396 -10.12 -10.45 19.98
CA TYR A 396 -9.50 -11.50 19.16
C TYR A 396 -10.30 -11.84 17.89
N LEU A 397 -11.62 -12.03 17.99
CA LEU A 397 -12.51 -12.28 16.86
C LEU A 397 -12.53 -11.09 15.89
N SER A 398 -12.61 -9.85 16.40
CA SER A 398 -12.43 -8.67 15.55
C SER A 398 -11.08 -8.73 14.83
N LEU A 399 -10.00 -9.07 15.54
CA LEU A 399 -8.62 -9.08 15.07
C LEU A 399 -8.34 -10.20 14.06
N GLN A 400 -9.16 -11.25 14.01
CA GLN A 400 -9.16 -12.23 12.91
C GLN A 400 -9.84 -11.70 11.64
N MET A 401 -10.81 -10.78 11.75
CA MET A 401 -11.54 -10.25 10.60
C MET A 401 -10.70 -9.29 9.74
N PRO A 402 -10.84 -9.34 8.39
CA PRO A 402 -10.21 -8.38 7.48
C PRO A 402 -10.59 -6.94 7.84
N ILE A 403 -9.68 -6.00 7.65
CA ILE A 403 -9.99 -4.57 7.83
C ILE A 403 -11.02 -4.17 6.76
N PRO A 404 -12.22 -3.69 7.13
CA PRO A 404 -13.16 -3.11 6.18
C PRO A 404 -12.48 -1.94 5.47
N GLN A 405 -12.43 -1.98 4.14
CA GLN A 405 -11.44 -1.22 3.38
C GLN A 405 -11.63 0.29 3.50
N PHE A 406 -10.51 1.00 3.71
CA PHE A 406 -10.28 2.43 3.49
C PHE A 406 -11.07 3.47 4.30
N VAL A 407 -12.33 3.25 4.70
CA VAL A 407 -13.17 4.32 5.26
C VAL A 407 -12.86 4.59 6.74
N LEU A 408 -13.04 3.60 7.61
CA LEU A 408 -13.06 3.81 9.07
C LEU A 408 -11.73 4.37 9.62
N GLY A 409 -10.60 3.83 9.13
CA GLY A 409 -9.27 4.29 9.53
C GLY A 409 -8.94 5.71 9.03
N LYS A 410 -9.44 6.11 7.86
CA LYS A 410 -9.27 7.50 7.37
C LYS A 410 -10.19 8.48 8.08
N TYR A 411 -11.39 8.07 8.50
CA TYR A 411 -12.25 8.91 9.33
C TYR A 411 -11.60 9.18 10.70
N LEU A 412 -11.22 8.12 11.43
CA LEU A 412 -10.66 8.24 12.78
C LEU A 412 -9.28 8.93 12.80
N LEU A 413 -8.45 8.79 11.77
CA LEU A 413 -7.15 9.48 11.67
C LEU A 413 -7.24 10.92 11.13
N ARG A 414 -8.39 11.37 10.60
CA ARG A 414 -8.56 12.73 10.05
C ARG A 414 -9.14 13.71 11.08
N PHE A 415 -9.85 13.21 12.08
CA PHE A 415 -10.34 13.99 13.22
C PHE A 415 -9.50 13.67 14.46
N ASN A 416 -8.27 14.20 14.48
CA ASN A 416 -7.26 13.97 15.52
C ASN A 416 -7.63 14.74 16.81
N CYS A 417 -8.68 14.31 17.49
CA CYS A 417 -9.40 15.10 18.49
C CYS A 417 -9.99 14.26 19.64
N ASP A 418 -9.84 14.74 20.86
CA ASP A 418 -10.51 14.24 22.09
C ASP A 418 -12.03 14.59 22.15
N ILE A 419 -12.65 14.88 21.00
CA ILE A 419 -13.97 15.51 20.87
C ILE A 419 -14.99 14.51 20.28
N PHE A 420 -15.11 13.33 20.90
CA PHE A 420 -16.06 12.28 20.47
C PHE A 420 -16.90 11.67 21.61
N GLY A 421 -17.12 12.43 22.69
CA GLY A 421 -17.95 11.99 23.82
C GLY A 421 -19.40 11.64 23.46
N GLU A 422 -20.02 12.35 22.51
CA GLU A 422 -21.47 12.25 22.29
C GLU A 422 -21.88 11.57 20.96
N ARG A 423 -21.34 12.05 19.82
CA ARG A 423 -21.86 11.69 18.47
C ARG A 423 -20.96 10.75 17.67
N LEU A 424 -20.76 9.55 18.21
CA LEU A 424 -20.55 8.39 17.36
C LEU A 424 -21.89 8.00 16.71
N ASP A 425 -22.05 8.31 15.42
CA ASP A 425 -23.33 8.35 14.71
C ASP A 425 -24.07 7.00 14.65
N PHE A 426 -25.40 7.08 14.75
CA PHE A 426 -26.31 5.93 14.64
C PHE A 426 -26.14 5.17 13.32
N ILE A 427 -25.80 5.89 12.24
CA ILE A 427 -25.51 5.29 10.92
C ILE A 427 -24.28 4.39 10.99
N LEU A 428 -23.19 4.82 11.65
CA LEU A 428 -21.96 4.05 11.75
C LEU A 428 -22.19 2.78 12.60
N ILE A 429 -22.88 2.93 13.73
CA ILE A 429 -23.28 1.83 14.61
C ILE A 429 -24.14 0.82 13.84
N LYS A 430 -25.17 1.29 13.10
CA LYS A 430 -26.06 0.44 12.29
C LYS A 430 -25.30 -0.24 11.15
N CYS A 431 -24.27 0.38 10.57
CA CYS A 431 -23.36 -0.25 9.60
C CYS A 431 -22.51 -1.36 10.24
N LEU A 432 -21.92 -1.13 11.42
CA LEU A 432 -21.09 -2.12 12.13
C LEU A 432 -21.92 -3.35 12.54
N LEU A 433 -23.15 -3.13 13.04
CA LEU A 433 -24.14 -4.18 13.34
C LEU A 433 -24.54 -4.97 12.08
N LYS A 434 -25.04 -4.28 11.05
CA LYS A 434 -25.65 -4.91 9.86
C LYS A 434 -24.66 -5.68 8.97
N SER A 435 -23.37 -5.53 9.20
CA SER A 435 -22.30 -6.26 8.50
C SER A 435 -21.62 -7.36 9.34
N ASN A 436 -22.06 -7.57 10.58
CA ASN A 436 -21.57 -8.61 11.52
C ASN A 436 -20.03 -8.68 11.62
N ILE A 437 -19.38 -7.51 11.66
CA ILE A 437 -17.91 -7.37 11.63
C ILE A 437 -17.21 -8.02 12.84
N PHE A 438 -17.94 -8.23 13.94
CA PHE A 438 -17.42 -8.73 15.21
C PHE A 438 -17.83 -10.17 15.55
N GLY A 439 -18.68 -10.81 14.74
CA GLY A 439 -19.13 -12.19 15.00
C GLY A 439 -20.06 -12.32 16.21
N TRP A 440 -20.91 -11.31 16.45
CA TRP A 440 -21.76 -11.22 17.64
C TRP A 440 -22.86 -12.28 17.68
N THR A 441 -23.00 -12.96 18.82
CA THR A 441 -24.11 -13.87 19.11
C THR A 441 -25.24 -13.11 19.82
N ARG A 442 -26.47 -13.65 19.78
CA ARG A 442 -27.67 -13.00 20.34
C ARG A 442 -27.57 -12.71 21.86
N ASN A 443 -26.65 -13.38 22.56
CA ASN A 443 -26.41 -13.23 24.00
C ASN A 443 -25.33 -12.17 24.34
N THR A 444 -24.72 -11.52 23.33
CA THR A 444 -23.74 -10.43 23.56
C THR A 444 -24.36 -9.03 23.66
N PHE A 445 -25.69 -8.93 23.47
CA PHE A 445 -26.48 -7.72 23.58
C PHE A 445 -27.36 -7.76 24.82
N GLN A 446 -27.51 -6.62 25.50
CA GLN A 446 -28.50 -6.44 26.55
C GLN A 446 -29.90 -6.53 25.95
N ARG A 447 -30.81 -7.31 26.57
CA ARG A 447 -32.18 -7.54 26.03
C ARG A 447 -32.98 -6.24 25.92
N ASP A 448 -32.69 -5.30 26.82
CA ASP A 448 -33.43 -4.05 27.01
C ASP A 448 -32.78 -2.88 26.25
N ALA A 449 -31.81 -3.16 25.36
CA ALA A 449 -31.28 -2.19 24.41
C ALA A 449 -32.41 -1.71 23.49
N HIS A 450 -32.87 -0.48 23.77
CA HIS A 450 -34.18 0.08 23.40
C HIS A 450 -34.72 -0.35 22.00
N PRO A 451 -35.99 -0.80 21.87
CA PRO A 451 -36.50 -1.45 20.65
C PRO A 451 -36.28 -0.70 19.34
N SER A 452 -36.21 0.65 19.38
CA SER A 452 -35.90 1.52 18.24
C SER A 452 -34.55 1.23 17.54
N VAL A 453 -33.63 0.48 18.16
CA VAL A 453 -32.40 0.00 17.49
C VAL A 453 -32.70 -1.12 16.49
N PHE A 454 -33.67 -1.98 16.78
CA PHE A 454 -34.01 -3.16 15.98
C PHE A 454 -35.27 -2.98 15.12
N THR A 455 -36.30 -2.25 15.58
CA THR A 455 -37.55 -2.05 14.84
C THR A 455 -37.58 -0.72 14.09
N ALA A 456 -36.99 -0.72 12.89
CA ALA A 456 -37.27 0.28 11.86
C ALA A 456 -37.60 -0.47 10.55
N LYS A 457 -38.90 -0.63 10.28
CA LYS A 457 -39.44 -1.19 9.02
C LYS A 457 -39.03 -0.34 7.81
N GLU A 458 -39.19 -0.89 6.61
CA GLU A 458 -38.90 -0.16 5.37
C GLU A 458 -39.80 1.07 5.16
N GLY A 459 -39.21 2.14 4.61
CA GLY A 459 -39.94 3.28 4.04
C GLY A 459 -39.98 4.56 4.88
N LYS A 460 -40.12 5.68 4.17
CA LYS A 460 -40.41 7.06 4.65
C LYS A 460 -39.44 7.64 5.68
N MET A 461 -38.42 8.34 5.15
CA MET A 461 -37.71 9.39 5.86
C MET A 461 -38.64 10.61 6.04
N LEU A 462 -39.29 10.72 7.19
CA LEU A 462 -40.00 11.95 7.58
C LEU A 462 -39.00 12.98 8.12
N MET A 463 -39.00 14.16 7.54
CA MET A 463 -38.35 15.35 8.10
C MET A 463 -39.04 15.70 9.41
N LEU A 464 -38.28 15.96 10.47
CA LEU A 464 -38.83 16.52 11.72
C LEU A 464 -38.17 17.88 11.98
N GLU A 465 -39.02 18.89 11.91
CA GLU A 465 -38.71 20.30 11.81
C GLU A 465 -38.29 20.89 13.17
N GLN A 466 -37.36 21.85 13.17
CA GLN A 466 -36.87 22.46 14.41
C GLN A 466 -37.92 23.42 15.00
N ARG A 467 -38.49 23.07 16.16
CA ARG A 467 -39.26 24.04 16.96
C ARG A 467 -38.35 25.14 17.50
N ARG A 468 -38.60 26.38 17.10
CA ARG A 468 -38.31 27.58 17.92
C ARG A 468 -39.61 28.06 18.57
N GLN A 469 -39.50 28.65 19.76
CA GLN A 469 -40.62 29.26 20.51
C GLN A 469 -41.00 30.64 19.90
N PRO A 470 -42.21 31.18 20.18
CA PRO A 470 -42.88 32.15 19.31
C PRO A 470 -42.60 33.63 19.63
N GLY A 471 -42.93 34.50 18.66
CA GLY A 471 -42.96 35.96 18.85
C GLY A 471 -43.77 36.71 17.77
N PHE A 472 -44.91 37.28 18.19
CA PHE A 472 -45.60 38.46 17.62
C PHE A 472 -46.07 38.52 16.13
N ARG A 473 -47.38 38.26 15.99
CA ARG A 473 -48.42 39.13 15.37
C ARG A 473 -48.53 39.32 13.83
N ARG A 474 -49.76 38.98 13.38
CA ARG A 474 -50.68 39.60 12.38
C ARG A 474 -50.91 38.87 11.03
N LEU A 475 -52.20 38.92 10.70
CA LEU A 475 -53.01 38.32 9.62
C LEU A 475 -53.24 39.37 8.48
N PRO A 476 -53.98 39.07 7.39
CA PRO A 476 -54.13 37.84 6.59
C PRO A 476 -54.10 38.12 5.05
N LEU A 477 -54.47 37.13 4.22
CA LEU A 477 -55.38 37.14 3.04
C LEU A 477 -54.98 35.95 2.11
N LEU A 478 -55.83 34.93 1.90
CA LEU A 478 -56.90 34.77 0.88
C LEU A 478 -56.40 34.82 -0.59
N ARG A 479 -56.83 33.96 -1.55
CA ARG A 479 -57.48 32.61 -1.55
C ARG A 479 -57.52 32.09 -3.03
N LEU A 480 -57.95 30.83 -3.27
CA LEU A 480 -58.44 30.27 -4.56
C LEU A 480 -57.33 30.05 -5.65
N SER A 481 -57.13 28.85 -6.21
CA SER A 481 -57.84 28.13 -7.34
C SER A 481 -57.51 28.71 -8.74
N SER A 482 -57.47 27.97 -9.86
CA SER A 482 -58.03 26.65 -10.22
C SER A 482 -57.16 25.87 -11.25
N SER A 483 -57.58 24.65 -11.63
CA SER A 483 -57.07 23.80 -12.74
C SER A 483 -58.10 23.79 -13.92
N PRO A 484 -57.98 23.04 -15.04
CA PRO A 484 -56.85 22.53 -15.86
C PRO A 484 -57.00 22.85 -17.39
N TYR A 485 -56.61 21.92 -18.29
CA TYR A 485 -56.60 21.88 -19.78
C TYR A 485 -55.34 22.47 -20.46
N ALA A 486 -54.55 21.78 -21.31
CA ALA A 486 -54.78 20.96 -22.54
C ALA A 486 -54.93 21.83 -23.81
N SER A 487 -54.39 21.51 -25.01
CA SER A 487 -53.56 20.37 -25.49
C SER A 487 -52.87 20.67 -26.86
N ALA A 488 -52.06 19.71 -27.36
CA ALA A 488 -51.76 19.42 -28.79
C ALA A 488 -50.60 20.12 -29.56
N ALA A 489 -49.72 19.26 -30.11
CA ALA A 489 -49.10 19.22 -31.45
C ALA A 489 -48.38 20.45 -32.11
N PHE A 490 -47.04 20.34 -32.19
CA PHE A 490 -46.20 20.15 -33.41
C PHE A 490 -46.69 20.54 -34.84
N PRO A 491 -45.80 20.80 -35.85
CA PRO A 491 -44.35 21.13 -35.81
C PRO A 491 -43.85 22.17 -36.87
N THR A 492 -42.50 22.32 -36.96
CA THR A 492 -41.62 22.81 -38.07
C THR A 492 -41.28 24.31 -38.30
N SER A 493 -40.10 24.47 -38.93
CA SER A 493 -39.56 25.62 -39.69
C SER A 493 -39.01 26.88 -38.98
N LEU A 494 -37.67 26.89 -38.85
CA LEU A 494 -36.72 27.98 -39.15
C LEU A 494 -37.23 29.45 -39.23
N LEU A 495 -36.64 30.32 -38.40
CA LEU A 495 -36.28 31.70 -38.79
C LEU A 495 -35.01 32.17 -38.05
N LEU A 496 -34.22 33.07 -38.68
CA LEU A 496 -33.01 33.66 -38.10
C LEU A 496 -33.25 35.08 -37.58
N SER A 497 -32.96 35.32 -36.30
CA SER A 497 -32.62 36.65 -35.73
C SER A 497 -31.99 36.39 -34.34
N ARG A 498 -30.67 36.50 -34.12
CA ARG A 498 -29.73 37.61 -34.35
C ARG A 498 -30.04 38.86 -33.51
N ALA A 499 -30.20 38.68 -32.19
CA ALA A 499 -30.00 39.75 -31.23
C ALA A 499 -28.49 39.92 -30.95
N LEU A 500 -27.95 41.11 -31.21
CA LEU A 500 -26.55 41.46 -30.94
C LEU A 500 -26.41 42.10 -29.56
N LEU A 501 -25.51 41.57 -28.75
CA LEU A 501 -24.89 42.29 -27.63
C LEU A 501 -23.41 41.90 -27.60
N SER A 502 -22.59 42.66 -28.33
CA SER A 502 -21.13 42.52 -28.33
C SER A 502 -20.52 43.41 -27.25
N THR A 503 -19.75 42.81 -26.34
CA THR A 503 -18.79 43.53 -25.49
C THR A 503 -17.38 43.15 -25.90
N ALA A 504 -16.65 44.12 -26.46
CA ALA A 504 -15.21 44.15 -26.79
C ALA A 504 -14.46 42.81 -26.85
N ALA A 505 -14.03 42.42 -28.06
CA ALA A 505 -13.05 41.36 -28.22
C ALA A 505 -11.67 41.81 -27.71
N ASN A 506 -11.12 41.09 -26.73
CA ASN A 506 -9.67 40.94 -26.59
C ASN A 506 -9.28 39.64 -27.30
N ALA A 507 -8.26 39.69 -28.16
CA ALA A 507 -7.75 38.54 -28.89
C ALA A 507 -6.96 37.60 -27.95
N THR A 508 -7.67 36.79 -27.17
CA THR A 508 -7.05 35.73 -26.37
C THR A 508 -6.44 34.68 -27.29
N ALA A 509 -5.12 34.47 -27.18
CA ALA A 509 -4.42 33.41 -27.88
C ALA A 509 -5.10 32.05 -27.66
N THR A 510 -4.97 31.12 -28.61
CA THR A 510 -5.54 29.77 -28.52
C THR A 510 -4.94 29.00 -27.34
N ILE A 511 -5.62 29.05 -26.19
CA ILE A 511 -5.24 28.30 -24.99
C ILE A 511 -5.25 26.81 -25.35
N PRO A 512 -4.13 26.09 -25.21
CA PRO A 512 -4.10 24.67 -25.52
C PRO A 512 -5.04 23.92 -24.57
N PHE A 513 -5.89 23.05 -25.12
CA PHE A 513 -6.96 22.37 -24.36
C PHE A 513 -6.39 21.58 -23.16
N SER A 514 -6.52 22.16 -21.97
CA SER A 514 -6.08 21.54 -20.72
C SER A 514 -7.09 20.49 -20.27
N VAL A 515 -6.77 19.23 -20.53
CA VAL A 515 -7.57 18.06 -20.12
C VAL A 515 -7.85 18.07 -18.62
N GLU A 516 -6.88 18.52 -17.81
CA GLU A 516 -7.03 18.59 -16.36
C GLU A 516 -7.99 19.69 -15.91
N GLU A 517 -7.87 20.89 -16.48
CA GLU A 517 -8.75 22.03 -16.20
C GLU A 517 -10.18 21.75 -16.64
N TYR A 518 -10.37 21.14 -17.82
CA TYR A 518 -11.68 20.66 -18.30
C TYR A 518 -12.30 19.62 -17.34
N LEU A 519 -11.51 18.70 -16.79
CA LEU A 519 -11.99 17.72 -15.81
C LEU A 519 -12.41 18.36 -14.48
N VAL A 520 -11.75 19.45 -14.05
CA VAL A 520 -12.16 20.21 -12.86
C VAL A 520 -13.40 21.05 -13.14
N ALA A 521 -13.34 21.93 -14.15
CA ALA A 521 -14.39 22.92 -14.43
C ALA A 521 -15.67 22.29 -14.98
N THR A 522 -15.59 21.45 -16.01
CA THR A 522 -16.76 20.84 -16.65
C THR A 522 -17.21 19.60 -15.87
N CYS A 523 -16.32 18.62 -15.73
CA CYS A 523 -16.65 17.32 -15.13
C CYS A 523 -16.77 17.34 -13.59
N GLY A 524 -16.34 18.41 -12.91
CA GLY A 524 -16.52 18.57 -11.45
C GLY A 524 -15.60 17.71 -10.59
N LEU A 525 -14.44 17.27 -11.10
CA LEU A 525 -13.46 16.51 -10.34
C LEU A 525 -12.66 17.44 -9.41
N THR A 526 -12.23 16.93 -8.25
CA THR A 526 -11.18 17.61 -7.47
C THR A 526 -9.85 17.54 -8.22
N GLY A 527 -8.95 18.51 -8.06
CA GLY A 527 -7.65 18.52 -8.77
C GLY A 527 -6.85 17.21 -8.62
N ALA A 528 -6.82 16.61 -7.43
CA ALA A 528 -6.18 15.32 -7.21
C ALA A 528 -6.84 14.13 -7.93
N GLN A 529 -8.13 14.21 -8.28
CA GLN A 529 -8.78 13.27 -9.19
C GLN A 529 -8.53 13.63 -10.65
N ALA A 530 -8.46 14.92 -11.00
CA ALA A 530 -8.21 15.41 -12.35
C ALA A 530 -6.81 14.99 -12.83
N ILE A 531 -5.74 15.26 -12.08
CA ILE A 531 -4.34 14.82 -12.36
C ILE A 531 -4.27 13.31 -12.63
N LYS A 532 -4.96 12.52 -11.79
CA LYS A 532 -4.99 11.05 -11.93
C LYS A 532 -5.77 10.57 -13.16
N SER A 533 -6.68 11.40 -13.66
CA SER A 533 -7.61 11.07 -14.75
C SER A 533 -7.09 11.57 -16.10
N SER A 534 -6.54 12.79 -16.17
CA SER A 534 -5.86 13.36 -17.33
C SER A 534 -4.75 12.43 -17.83
N ALA A 535 -3.97 11.84 -16.93
CA ALA A 535 -2.96 10.82 -17.24
C ALA A 535 -3.47 9.58 -18.00
N LYS A 536 -4.78 9.28 -18.01
CA LYS A 536 -5.39 8.18 -18.80
C LYS A 536 -5.96 8.62 -20.16
N ILE A 537 -6.18 9.92 -20.35
CA ILE A 537 -6.86 10.51 -21.52
C ILE A 537 -6.08 11.73 -22.08
N SER A 538 -4.75 11.73 -21.91
CA SER A 538 -3.83 12.79 -22.36
C SER A 538 -3.79 13.02 -23.88
N HIS A 539 -4.39 12.10 -24.65
CA HIS A 539 -4.56 12.22 -26.10
C HIS A 539 -5.82 13.03 -26.51
N LEU A 540 -6.66 13.44 -25.55
CA LEU A 540 -7.87 14.20 -25.80
C LEU A 540 -7.52 15.67 -26.13
N LYS A 541 -7.88 16.13 -27.33
CA LYS A 541 -7.52 17.48 -27.84
C LYS A 541 -8.70 18.47 -27.93
N SER A 542 -9.92 18.05 -27.57
CA SER A 542 -11.14 18.87 -27.65
C SER A 542 -12.21 18.37 -26.68
N ALA A 543 -13.06 19.28 -26.22
CA ALA A 543 -14.21 19.00 -25.37
C ALA A 543 -15.40 18.35 -26.12
N SER A 544 -15.52 18.49 -27.44
CA SER A 544 -16.78 18.23 -28.17
C SER A 544 -17.34 16.80 -28.05
N ASN A 545 -16.49 15.77 -28.07
CA ASN A 545 -16.93 14.38 -27.81
C ASN A 545 -17.22 14.13 -26.32
N PRO A 546 -16.31 14.48 -25.37
CA PRO A 546 -16.61 14.48 -23.94
C PRO A 546 -17.94 15.13 -23.55
N ASP A 547 -18.25 16.33 -24.05
CA ASP A 547 -19.48 17.06 -23.74
C ASP A 547 -20.72 16.32 -24.25
N ALA A 548 -20.66 15.77 -25.46
CA ALA A 548 -21.74 14.94 -26.02
C ALA A 548 -21.94 13.62 -25.24
N VAL A 549 -20.85 13.01 -24.74
CA VAL A 549 -20.93 11.85 -23.84
C VAL A 549 -21.54 12.22 -22.48
N LEU A 550 -21.17 13.37 -21.90
CA LEU A 550 -21.75 13.87 -20.65
C LEU A 550 -23.24 14.21 -20.80
N ALA A 551 -23.64 14.85 -21.90
CA ALA A 551 -25.04 15.14 -22.21
C ALA A 551 -25.87 13.86 -22.34
N LEU A 552 -25.36 12.85 -23.08
CA LEU A 552 -25.99 11.54 -23.22
C LEU A 552 -26.16 10.84 -21.86
N LEU A 553 -25.15 10.88 -21.00
CA LEU A 553 -25.21 10.28 -19.66
C LEU A 553 -26.17 11.05 -18.73
N SER A 554 -26.19 12.38 -18.82
CA SER A 554 -27.17 13.23 -18.11
C SER A 554 -28.60 12.88 -18.51
N GLY A 555 -28.84 12.52 -19.77
CA GLY A 555 -30.13 12.03 -20.28
C GLY A 555 -30.63 10.72 -19.66
N VAL A 556 -29.78 10.00 -18.91
CA VAL A 556 -30.15 8.80 -18.11
C VAL A 556 -30.43 9.17 -16.63
N GLY A 557 -30.54 10.46 -16.31
CA GLY A 557 -30.83 10.95 -14.96
C GLY A 557 -29.65 10.89 -13.99
N LEU A 558 -28.41 10.88 -14.50
CA LEU A 558 -27.18 11.08 -13.72
C LEU A 558 -27.03 12.57 -13.37
N SER A 559 -26.88 12.92 -12.09
CA SER A 559 -26.58 14.30 -11.68
C SER A 559 -25.11 14.65 -11.95
N ARG A 560 -24.75 15.94 -11.92
CA ARG A 560 -23.36 16.39 -12.08
C ARG A 560 -22.38 15.72 -11.09
N ALA A 561 -22.82 15.41 -9.88
CA ALA A 561 -22.03 14.67 -8.90
C ALA A 561 -21.88 13.18 -9.24
N ASP A 562 -22.91 12.55 -9.83
CA ASP A 562 -22.81 11.18 -10.34
C ASP A 562 -21.89 11.09 -11.56
N LEU A 563 -21.97 12.07 -12.48
CA LEU A 563 -21.08 12.17 -13.64
C LEU A 563 -19.62 12.32 -13.20
N ALA A 564 -19.34 13.20 -12.24
CA ALA A 564 -18.01 13.33 -11.63
C ALA A 564 -17.51 12.00 -11.03
N ALA A 565 -18.38 11.24 -10.35
CA ALA A 565 -18.04 9.94 -9.76
C ALA A 565 -17.79 8.85 -10.83
N VAL A 566 -18.54 8.83 -11.93
CA VAL A 566 -18.33 7.92 -13.07
C VAL A 566 -17.01 8.26 -13.76
N VAL A 567 -16.78 9.53 -14.12
CA VAL A 567 -15.54 9.99 -14.80
C VAL A 567 -14.30 9.77 -13.92
N ALA A 568 -14.36 10.06 -12.62
CA ALA A 568 -13.23 9.78 -11.70
C ALA A 568 -12.94 8.27 -11.50
N SER A 569 -13.90 7.40 -11.82
CA SER A 569 -13.73 5.95 -11.77
C SER A 569 -13.17 5.41 -13.09
N ASP A 570 -13.73 5.82 -14.22
CA ASP A 570 -13.32 5.44 -15.57
C ASP A 570 -13.29 6.65 -16.53
N PRO A 571 -12.18 7.40 -16.59
CA PRO A 571 -12.05 8.58 -17.46
C PRO A 571 -12.15 8.27 -18.95
N GLN A 572 -11.89 7.02 -19.36
CA GLN A 572 -11.83 6.65 -20.78
C GLN A 572 -13.21 6.64 -21.46
N ILE A 573 -14.31 6.71 -20.69
CA ILE A 573 -15.65 6.90 -21.24
C ILE A 573 -15.78 8.16 -22.09
N LEU A 574 -15.07 9.25 -21.74
CA LEU A 574 -15.10 10.53 -22.46
C LEU A 574 -14.44 10.44 -23.86
N CYS A 575 -13.61 9.43 -24.10
CA CYS A 575 -13.00 9.12 -25.39
C CYS A 575 -13.81 8.09 -26.21
N GLY A 576 -14.92 7.59 -25.67
CA GLY A 576 -15.82 6.67 -26.39
C GLY A 576 -16.66 7.41 -27.43
N LYS A 577 -16.89 6.78 -28.60
CA LYS A 577 -17.84 7.29 -29.60
C LYS A 577 -19.26 7.31 -29.01
N VAL A 578 -19.93 8.46 -29.08
CA VAL A 578 -21.27 8.70 -28.51
C VAL A 578 -22.27 7.62 -28.96
N ASP A 579 -22.33 7.29 -30.25
CA ASP A 579 -23.26 6.30 -30.83
C ASP A 579 -23.06 4.89 -30.28
N ASN A 580 -21.83 4.56 -29.87
CA ASN A 580 -21.52 3.27 -29.25
C ASN A 580 -22.01 3.22 -27.79
N ILE A 581 -22.06 4.36 -27.11
CA ILE A 581 -22.57 4.48 -25.73
C ILE A 581 -24.11 4.55 -25.76
N ALA A 582 -24.69 5.33 -26.67
CA ALA A 582 -26.14 5.47 -26.84
C ALA A 582 -26.80 4.12 -27.14
N ARG A 583 -26.28 3.35 -28.12
CA ARG A 583 -26.79 2.01 -28.45
C ARG A 583 -26.59 1.00 -27.33
N ARG A 584 -25.60 1.17 -26.43
CA ARG A 584 -25.47 0.34 -25.22
C ARG A 584 -26.55 0.68 -24.20
N ILE A 585 -26.81 1.97 -23.95
CA ILE A 585 -27.85 2.43 -23.02
C ILE A 585 -29.23 1.98 -23.49
N ALA A 586 -29.55 2.16 -24.78
CA ALA A 586 -30.78 1.62 -25.39
C ALA A 586 -30.87 0.10 -25.21
N SER A 587 -29.81 -0.66 -25.52
CA SER A 587 -29.80 -2.12 -25.33
C SER A 587 -30.08 -2.56 -23.88
N LEU A 588 -29.57 -1.83 -22.86
CA LEU A 588 -29.87 -2.09 -21.45
C LEU A 588 -31.36 -1.91 -21.11
N ARG A 589 -32.00 -0.88 -21.70
CA ARG A 589 -33.42 -0.58 -21.54
C ARG A 589 -34.27 -1.60 -22.31
N ASP A 590 -34.03 -1.77 -23.61
CA ASP A 590 -34.93 -2.44 -24.53
C ASP A 590 -34.79 -3.98 -24.54
N ARG A 591 -33.58 -4.52 -24.31
CA ARG A 591 -33.32 -5.98 -24.46
C ARG A 591 -33.28 -6.75 -23.13
N VAL A 592 -33.23 -6.05 -22.00
CA VAL A 592 -33.26 -6.63 -20.64
C VAL A 592 -34.22 -5.91 -19.69
N GLY A 593 -34.81 -4.77 -20.05
CA GLY A 593 -35.84 -4.11 -19.23
C GLY A 593 -35.29 -3.40 -18.00
N LEU A 594 -34.03 -2.92 -18.02
CA LEU A 594 -33.52 -2.11 -16.92
C LEU A 594 -34.16 -0.72 -16.94
N THR A 595 -34.73 -0.33 -15.80
CA THR A 595 -35.22 1.04 -15.57
C THR A 595 -34.05 2.03 -15.46
N ASP A 596 -34.27 3.31 -15.77
CA ASP A 596 -33.20 4.31 -15.73
C ASP A 596 -32.51 4.45 -14.36
N PRO A 597 -33.20 4.35 -13.19
CA PRO A 597 -32.53 4.27 -11.88
C PRO A 597 -31.61 3.05 -11.72
N GLN A 598 -31.93 1.93 -12.36
CA GLN A 598 -31.08 0.73 -12.41
C GLN A 598 -29.87 0.94 -13.34
N ILE A 599 -30.08 1.54 -14.51
CA ILE A 599 -28.99 1.89 -15.45
C ILE A 599 -28.02 2.88 -14.78
N ARG A 600 -28.52 3.95 -14.16
CA ARG A 600 -27.73 4.88 -13.32
C ARG A 600 -26.95 4.14 -12.23
N SER A 601 -27.61 3.25 -11.49
CA SER A 601 -26.99 2.46 -10.41
C SER A 601 -25.89 1.50 -10.91
N PHE A 602 -25.95 1.08 -12.17
CA PHE A 602 -24.99 0.22 -12.86
C PHE A 602 -23.80 1.00 -13.45
N LEU A 603 -24.04 2.18 -14.02
CA LEU A 603 -22.99 3.09 -14.47
C LEU A 603 -22.14 3.54 -13.26
N LEU A 604 -22.78 3.94 -12.16
CA LEU A 604 -22.15 4.23 -10.86
C LEU A 604 -21.45 3.02 -10.20
N ALA A 605 -21.77 1.79 -10.61
CA ALA A 605 -21.05 0.60 -10.16
C ALA A 605 -19.71 0.38 -10.89
N GLY A 606 -19.40 1.16 -11.92
CA GLY A 606 -18.23 0.98 -12.78
C GLY A 606 -18.48 0.06 -13.98
N GLY A 607 -19.74 -0.16 -14.38
CA GLY A 607 -20.11 -0.98 -15.54
C GLY A 607 -20.00 -0.27 -16.90
N ALA A 608 -19.63 1.01 -16.91
CA ALA A 608 -19.65 1.92 -18.06
C ALA A 608 -18.72 1.50 -19.23
N GLY A 609 -17.47 1.15 -18.95
CA GLY A 609 -16.47 0.81 -19.99
C GLY A 609 -16.68 -0.53 -20.70
N ALA A 610 -17.65 -1.35 -20.30
CA ALA A 610 -17.72 -2.76 -20.70
C ALA A 610 -18.02 -2.99 -22.21
N PRO A 611 -17.13 -3.65 -22.97
CA PRO A 611 -17.43 -4.08 -24.33
C PRO A 611 -18.37 -5.31 -24.32
N GLN A 612 -19.51 -5.20 -25.01
CA GLN A 612 -20.45 -6.30 -25.28
C GLN A 612 -20.95 -7.10 -24.05
N MET A 613 -21.53 -6.42 -23.07
CA MET A 613 -22.30 -7.08 -22.01
C MET A 613 -23.46 -7.93 -22.59
N ARG A 614 -23.35 -9.26 -22.54
CA ARG A 614 -24.47 -10.20 -22.76
C ARG A 614 -25.33 -10.31 -21.48
N HIS A 615 -25.84 -9.16 -21.06
CA HIS A 615 -26.43 -8.89 -19.75
C HIS A 615 -27.68 -9.72 -19.41
N ARG A 616 -28.39 -10.23 -20.42
CA ARG A 616 -29.56 -11.12 -20.29
C ARG A 616 -29.28 -12.42 -19.51
N PHE A 617 -28.02 -12.86 -19.40
CA PHE A 617 -27.64 -14.09 -18.68
C PHE A 617 -27.27 -13.88 -17.22
N TRP A 618 -26.77 -12.71 -16.82
CA TRP A 618 -26.28 -12.49 -15.46
C TRP A 618 -27.39 -12.45 -14.40
N ILE A 619 -28.58 -11.93 -14.73
CA ILE A 619 -29.70 -11.84 -13.77
C ILE A 619 -30.25 -13.24 -13.44
N PRO A 620 -30.53 -14.14 -14.41
CA PRO A 620 -30.85 -15.55 -14.13
C PRO A 620 -29.75 -16.28 -13.32
N ILE A 621 -28.47 -16.09 -13.66
CA ILE A 621 -27.35 -16.79 -13.01
C ILE A 621 -27.09 -16.32 -11.57
N LEU A 622 -27.42 -15.06 -11.24
CA LEU A 622 -27.14 -14.45 -9.92
C LEU A 622 -28.40 -14.23 -9.06
N GLY A 623 -29.57 -14.61 -9.57
CA GLY A 623 -30.88 -14.48 -8.91
C GLY A 623 -31.43 -13.06 -8.78
N SER A 624 -30.61 -12.00 -8.88
CA SER A 624 -31.10 -10.61 -8.91
C SER A 624 -30.10 -9.62 -9.50
N PHE A 625 -30.63 -8.50 -10.02
CA PHE A 625 -29.83 -7.34 -10.43
C PHE A 625 -29.05 -6.72 -9.27
N GLU A 626 -29.61 -6.72 -8.07
CA GLU A 626 -28.95 -6.27 -6.84
C GLU A 626 -27.72 -7.13 -6.48
N THR A 627 -27.76 -8.44 -6.76
CA THR A 627 -26.60 -9.32 -6.65
C THR A 627 -25.52 -8.91 -7.67
N LEU A 628 -25.92 -8.69 -8.92
CA LEU A 628 -25.00 -8.26 -9.98
C LEU A 628 -24.30 -6.94 -9.59
N LEU A 629 -25.05 -5.91 -9.19
CA LEU A 629 -24.48 -4.63 -8.72
C LEU A 629 -23.45 -4.81 -7.59
N LYS A 630 -23.70 -5.71 -6.63
CA LYS A 630 -22.77 -5.99 -5.51
C LYS A 630 -21.48 -6.66 -5.98
N LEU A 631 -21.52 -7.46 -7.04
CA LEU A 631 -20.33 -8.06 -7.66
C LEU A 631 -19.56 -7.06 -8.54
N VAL A 632 -20.26 -6.28 -9.37
CA VAL A 632 -19.65 -5.25 -10.23
C VAL A 632 -18.90 -4.20 -9.40
N ARG A 633 -19.52 -3.70 -8.32
CA ARG A 633 -18.89 -2.77 -7.36
C ARG A 633 -17.65 -3.34 -6.65
N ARG A 634 -17.46 -4.67 -6.62
CA ARG A 634 -16.27 -5.33 -6.05
C ARG A 634 -15.21 -5.69 -7.10
N ASN A 635 -15.59 -5.87 -8.36
CA ASN A 635 -14.68 -6.22 -9.46
C ASN A 635 -15.36 -5.98 -10.81
N ASN A 636 -15.17 -4.79 -11.41
CA ASN A 636 -15.77 -4.44 -12.71
C ASN A 636 -15.38 -5.40 -13.85
N ALA A 637 -14.24 -6.09 -13.76
CA ALA A 637 -13.81 -7.07 -14.75
C ALA A 637 -14.76 -8.29 -14.91
N ILE A 638 -15.67 -8.55 -13.96
CA ILE A 638 -16.74 -9.53 -14.13
C ILE A 638 -17.65 -9.19 -15.32
N VAL A 639 -17.83 -7.89 -15.61
CA VAL A 639 -18.68 -7.34 -16.68
C VAL A 639 -18.04 -7.53 -18.06
N VAL A 640 -16.71 -7.69 -18.10
CA VAL A 640 -15.88 -7.82 -19.31
C VAL A 640 -15.55 -9.29 -19.63
N SER A 641 -15.92 -10.23 -18.74
CA SER A 641 -15.59 -11.65 -18.87
C SER A 641 -16.55 -12.38 -19.82
N ASP A 642 -16.04 -13.33 -20.61
CA ASP A 642 -16.87 -14.15 -21.51
C ASP A 642 -17.83 -15.04 -20.70
N VAL A 643 -19.12 -14.70 -20.77
CA VAL A 643 -20.18 -15.39 -20.04
C VAL A 643 -20.41 -16.82 -20.56
N GLU A 644 -20.23 -17.04 -21.87
CA GLU A 644 -20.46 -18.34 -22.49
C GLU A 644 -19.28 -19.29 -22.28
N ARG A 645 -18.06 -18.82 -22.53
CA ARG A 645 -16.87 -19.70 -22.54
C ARG A 645 -16.18 -19.85 -21.18
N VAL A 646 -16.47 -18.97 -20.21
CA VAL A 646 -15.82 -18.97 -18.89
C VAL A 646 -16.85 -19.06 -17.77
N VAL A 647 -17.82 -18.15 -17.72
CA VAL A 647 -18.74 -18.07 -16.57
C VAL A 647 -19.71 -19.25 -16.51
N LYS A 648 -20.39 -19.61 -17.61
CA LYS A 648 -21.33 -20.74 -17.64
C LYS A 648 -20.68 -22.07 -17.23
N PRO A 649 -19.53 -22.50 -17.80
CA PRO A 649 -18.85 -23.72 -17.34
C PRO A 649 -18.43 -23.67 -15.87
N ASN A 650 -17.96 -22.51 -15.38
CA ASN A 650 -17.60 -22.34 -13.97
C ASN A 650 -18.81 -22.43 -13.03
N VAL A 651 -19.97 -21.91 -13.42
CA VAL A 651 -21.20 -21.97 -12.63
C VAL A 651 -21.77 -23.39 -12.64
N ALA A 652 -21.86 -24.03 -13.82
CA ALA A 652 -22.30 -25.42 -13.96
C ALA A 652 -21.45 -26.37 -13.10
N LEU A 653 -20.12 -26.34 -13.26
CA LEU A 653 -19.17 -27.15 -12.49
C LEU A 653 -19.33 -26.99 -10.96
N LEU A 654 -19.72 -25.79 -10.48
CA LEU A 654 -19.97 -25.57 -9.06
C LEU A 654 -21.36 -26.09 -8.63
N GLN A 655 -22.37 -26.03 -9.50
CA GLN A 655 -23.69 -26.65 -9.27
C GLN A 655 -23.60 -28.19 -9.27
N ASP A 656 -22.81 -28.78 -10.18
CA ASP A 656 -22.49 -30.21 -10.22
C ASP A 656 -21.77 -30.68 -8.93
N CYS A 657 -21.12 -29.76 -8.23
CA CYS A 657 -20.54 -29.98 -6.90
C CYS A 657 -21.52 -29.70 -5.74
N GLY A 658 -22.82 -29.62 -6.01
CA GLY A 658 -23.88 -29.43 -5.00
C GLY A 658 -24.03 -28.00 -4.48
N LEU A 659 -23.39 -27.00 -5.10
CA LEU A 659 -23.49 -25.61 -4.63
C LEU A 659 -24.69 -24.90 -5.23
N THR A 660 -25.58 -24.38 -4.37
CA THR A 660 -26.71 -23.56 -4.81
C THR A 660 -26.24 -22.26 -5.46
N VAL A 661 -27.08 -21.66 -6.31
CA VAL A 661 -26.86 -20.29 -6.84
C VAL A 661 -26.58 -19.30 -5.70
N CYS A 662 -27.26 -19.42 -4.56
CA CYS A 662 -27.03 -18.58 -3.38
C CYS A 662 -25.62 -18.75 -2.80
N ASP A 663 -25.06 -19.96 -2.85
CA ASP A 663 -23.70 -20.25 -2.39
C ASP A 663 -22.63 -19.81 -3.38
N ILE A 664 -22.88 -19.98 -4.69
CA ILE A 664 -22.02 -19.44 -5.76
C ILE A 664 -21.98 -17.90 -5.69
N VAL A 665 -23.11 -17.25 -5.40
CA VAL A 665 -23.18 -15.80 -5.14
C VAL A 665 -22.39 -15.40 -3.88
N LYS A 666 -22.49 -16.14 -2.78
CA LYS A 666 -21.68 -15.91 -1.56
C LYS A 666 -20.19 -16.13 -1.82
N LEU A 667 -19.83 -17.05 -2.70
CA LEU A 667 -18.45 -17.30 -3.14
C LEU A 667 -17.91 -16.15 -3.99
N ALA A 668 -18.62 -15.78 -5.06
CA ALA A 668 -18.25 -14.66 -5.91
C ALA A 668 -18.17 -13.34 -5.12
N SER A 669 -19.04 -13.14 -4.13
CA SER A 669 -18.98 -11.97 -3.24
C SER A 669 -17.65 -11.90 -2.46
N ASN A 670 -17.11 -13.04 -2.02
CA ASN A 670 -15.88 -13.13 -1.23
C ASN A 670 -14.60 -13.37 -2.05
N ASN A 671 -14.74 -13.79 -3.31
CA ASN A 671 -13.66 -13.93 -4.29
C ASN A 671 -14.22 -13.72 -5.71
N PRO A 672 -14.40 -12.47 -6.16
CA PRO A 672 -15.08 -12.16 -7.43
C PRO A 672 -14.27 -12.54 -8.68
N ARG A 673 -13.05 -13.05 -8.52
CA ARG A 673 -12.27 -13.65 -9.61
C ARG A 673 -12.54 -15.14 -9.81
N LEU A 674 -13.23 -15.81 -8.87
CA LEU A 674 -13.45 -17.27 -8.93
C LEU A 674 -14.16 -17.70 -10.23
N LEU A 675 -15.23 -16.99 -10.61
CA LEU A 675 -16.00 -17.25 -11.82
C LEU A 675 -15.32 -16.78 -13.12
N MET A 676 -14.18 -16.08 -13.03
CA MET A 676 -13.42 -15.53 -14.15
C MET A 676 -12.16 -16.34 -14.51
N PHE A 677 -11.80 -17.35 -13.71
CA PHE A 677 -10.69 -18.22 -14.05
C PHE A 677 -11.09 -19.19 -15.18
N ASN A 678 -10.11 -19.63 -15.97
CA ASN A 678 -10.29 -20.72 -16.93
C ASN A 678 -10.96 -21.94 -16.24
N PRO A 679 -11.97 -22.59 -16.84
CA PRO A 679 -12.71 -23.69 -16.23
C PRO A 679 -11.85 -24.84 -15.68
N GLU A 680 -10.80 -25.26 -16.40
CA GLU A 680 -9.89 -26.31 -15.91
C GLU A 680 -9.15 -25.86 -14.63
N ARG A 681 -8.88 -24.57 -14.47
CA ARG A 681 -8.30 -24.03 -13.23
C ARG A 681 -9.29 -24.09 -12.08
N VAL A 682 -10.58 -23.83 -12.30
CA VAL A 682 -11.64 -23.97 -11.28
C VAL A 682 -11.84 -25.45 -10.90
N LYS A 683 -11.77 -26.36 -11.86
CA LYS A 683 -11.74 -27.82 -11.66
C LYS A 683 -10.58 -28.24 -10.74
N THR A 684 -9.37 -27.68 -10.90
CA THR A 684 -8.28 -27.93 -9.92
C THR A 684 -8.56 -27.37 -8.52
N PHE A 685 -9.39 -26.33 -8.38
CA PHE A 685 -9.80 -25.83 -7.06
C PHE A 685 -10.86 -26.72 -6.41
N VAL A 686 -11.78 -27.29 -7.19
CA VAL A 686 -12.73 -28.31 -6.73
C VAL A 686 -11.97 -29.55 -6.25
N GLN A 687 -11.09 -30.12 -7.08
CA GLN A 687 -10.26 -31.28 -6.71
C GLN A 687 -9.45 -31.03 -5.43
N ARG A 688 -8.87 -29.83 -5.26
CA ARG A 688 -8.17 -29.44 -4.01
C ARG A 688 -9.10 -29.24 -2.82
N ALA A 689 -10.37 -28.93 -3.03
CA ALA A 689 -11.37 -28.86 -1.96
C ALA A 689 -11.84 -30.27 -1.54
N ASP A 690 -11.99 -31.19 -2.50
CA ASP A 690 -12.25 -32.61 -2.24
C ASP A 690 -11.08 -33.23 -1.45
N MET A 691 -9.83 -32.95 -1.85
CA MET A 691 -8.61 -33.35 -1.12
C MET A 691 -8.58 -32.84 0.33
N LEU A 692 -9.31 -31.77 0.69
CA LEU A 692 -9.41 -31.28 2.07
C LEU A 692 -10.44 -32.05 2.93
N GLY A 693 -10.99 -33.16 2.42
CA GLY A 693 -11.86 -34.07 3.18
C GLY A 693 -13.26 -33.55 3.51
N VAL A 694 -13.65 -32.39 2.96
CA VAL A 694 -14.99 -31.82 3.17
C VAL A 694 -15.92 -32.35 2.09
N GLN A 695 -16.91 -33.17 2.47
CA GLN A 695 -17.94 -33.68 1.56
C GLN A 695 -18.66 -32.55 0.82
N ARG A 696 -18.93 -32.74 -0.48
CA ARG A 696 -19.58 -31.76 -1.37
C ARG A 696 -20.98 -31.34 -0.89
N THR A 697 -21.73 -32.29 -0.31
CA THR A 697 -23.02 -32.08 0.35
C THR A 697 -22.96 -31.16 1.57
N SER A 698 -21.78 -30.92 2.14
CA SER A 698 -21.63 -30.08 3.31
C SER A 698 -21.84 -28.61 2.96
N SER A 699 -22.65 -27.91 3.75
CA SER A 699 -22.79 -26.45 3.68
C SER A 699 -21.46 -25.69 3.87
N ARG A 700 -20.40 -26.37 4.33
CA ARG A 700 -19.03 -25.85 4.43
C ARG A 700 -18.20 -25.98 3.14
N PHE A 701 -18.57 -26.83 2.17
CA PHE A 701 -17.77 -27.12 0.97
C PHE A 701 -17.41 -25.87 0.16
N LYS A 702 -18.34 -24.91 0.04
CA LYS A 702 -18.08 -23.58 -0.53
C LYS A 702 -16.83 -22.91 0.06
N TYR A 703 -16.64 -22.94 1.38
CA TYR A 703 -15.47 -22.34 2.01
C TYR A 703 -14.19 -23.11 1.71
N SER A 704 -14.25 -24.44 1.56
CA SER A 704 -13.14 -25.27 1.07
C SER A 704 -12.71 -24.86 -0.34
N VAL A 705 -13.65 -24.67 -1.27
CA VAL A 705 -13.36 -24.16 -2.63
C VAL A 705 -12.76 -22.75 -2.58
N ALA A 706 -13.27 -21.86 -1.72
CA ALA A 706 -12.73 -20.51 -1.53
C ALA A 706 -11.30 -20.47 -0.94
N ILE A 707 -10.91 -21.50 -0.19
CA ILE A 707 -9.57 -21.71 0.37
C ILE A 707 -8.67 -22.37 -0.67
N ALA A 708 -9.15 -23.41 -1.37
CA ALA A 708 -8.45 -24.12 -2.43
C ALA A 708 -8.01 -23.17 -3.58
N ALA A 709 -8.85 -22.19 -3.93
CA ALA A 709 -8.52 -21.13 -4.88
C ALA A 709 -7.40 -20.17 -4.42
N LYS A 710 -6.94 -20.28 -3.17
CA LYS A 710 -5.90 -19.43 -2.54
C LYS A 710 -4.65 -20.20 -2.09
N ILE A 711 -4.61 -21.52 -2.24
CA ILE A 711 -3.46 -22.36 -1.83
C ILE A 711 -2.93 -23.22 -2.99
N THR A 712 -1.64 -23.55 -2.94
CA THR A 712 -1.03 -24.50 -3.88
C THR A 712 -1.39 -25.93 -3.51
N GLN A 713 -1.31 -26.85 -4.48
CA GLN A 713 -1.62 -28.27 -4.29
C GLN A 713 -0.74 -28.92 -3.20
N GLY A 714 0.57 -28.65 -3.21
CA GLY A 714 1.47 -29.08 -2.15
C GLY A 714 1.10 -28.50 -0.77
N THR A 715 0.62 -27.25 -0.70
CA THR A 715 0.12 -26.68 0.56
C THR A 715 -1.12 -27.40 1.08
N ALA A 716 -1.99 -27.91 0.20
CA ALA A 716 -3.14 -28.73 0.57
C ALA A 716 -2.69 -30.11 1.07
N MET A 717 -1.85 -30.82 0.31
CA MET A 717 -1.34 -32.14 0.68
C MET A 717 -0.60 -32.14 2.02
N VAL A 718 0.33 -31.21 2.24
CA VAL A 718 1.10 -31.12 3.50
C VAL A 718 0.18 -30.91 4.71
N ARG A 719 -0.89 -30.13 4.57
CA ARG A 719 -1.89 -29.94 5.63
C ARG A 719 -2.71 -31.20 5.90
N MET A 720 -3.07 -31.95 4.86
CA MET A 720 -3.80 -33.20 5.00
C MET A 720 -2.95 -34.31 5.61
N MET A 721 -1.69 -34.43 5.21
CA MET A 721 -0.73 -35.36 5.82
C MET A 721 -0.55 -35.06 7.32
N PHE A 722 -0.41 -33.78 7.68
CA PHE A 722 -0.30 -33.33 9.08
C PHE A 722 -1.56 -33.59 9.91
N LEU A 723 -2.76 -33.35 9.35
CA LEU A 723 -4.02 -33.65 10.03
C LEU A 723 -4.23 -35.18 10.16
N GLY A 724 -3.90 -35.94 9.12
CA GLY A 724 -4.01 -37.40 9.11
C GLY A 724 -3.10 -38.07 10.13
N SER A 725 -1.84 -37.63 10.25
CA SER A 725 -0.92 -38.17 11.27
C SER A 725 -1.37 -37.81 12.69
N THR A 726 -1.81 -36.57 12.92
CA THR A 726 -2.31 -36.11 14.23
C THR A 726 -3.56 -36.86 14.67
N LEU A 727 -4.49 -37.14 13.75
CA LEU A 727 -5.69 -37.94 14.05
C LEU A 727 -5.34 -39.42 14.29
N LYS A 728 -4.39 -39.99 13.54
CA LYS A 728 -3.90 -41.36 13.80
C LYS A 728 -3.25 -41.49 15.18
N SER A 729 -2.44 -40.52 15.61
CA SER A 729 -1.82 -40.56 16.94
C SER A 729 -2.83 -40.37 18.08
N GLN A 730 -3.91 -39.60 17.87
CA GLN A 730 -4.98 -39.49 18.88
C GLN A 730 -5.84 -40.76 18.98
N LEU A 731 -6.13 -41.44 17.86
CA LEU A 731 -6.83 -42.73 17.89
C LEU A 731 -5.98 -43.84 18.54
N LEU A 732 -4.66 -43.85 18.31
CA LEU A 732 -3.72 -44.80 18.93
C LEU A 732 -3.43 -44.53 20.42
N HIS A 733 -3.86 -43.38 20.96
CA HIS A 733 -3.83 -43.08 22.39
C HIS A 733 -5.23 -43.08 23.04
N GLY A 734 -6.26 -43.50 22.30
CA GLY A 734 -7.65 -43.62 22.77
C GLY A 734 -8.04 -45.02 23.25
N GLN A 735 -7.09 -45.96 23.38
CA GLN A 735 -7.33 -47.34 23.81
C GLN A 735 -6.36 -47.78 24.91
N HIS A 736 -6.56 -47.25 26.11
CA HIS A 736 -6.40 -47.96 27.38
C HIS A 736 -7.44 -47.37 28.36
N PRO A 737 -7.95 -48.14 29.34
CA PRO A 737 -9.03 -47.72 30.24
C PRO A 737 -8.58 -46.67 31.27
#